data_AF-A0A8H5FUQ7-F1
#
_entry.id   AF-A0A8H5FUQ7-F1
#
_cell.length_a   1.000
_cell.length_b   1.000
_cell.length_c   1.000
_cell.angle_alpha   90.00
_cell.angle_beta   90.00
_cell.angle_gamma   90.00
#
_symmetry.space_group_name_H-M   'P 1'
#
loop_
_entity.id
_entity.type
_entity.pdbx_description
1 polymer ?
#
loop_
_entity_poly.entity_id
_entity_poly.type
_entity_poly.pdbx_seq_one_letter_code
_entity_poly.pdbx_strand_id
1 'polypeptide(L)'
;MTANPEWEEIQRELLPGQTSYDRPDLVSRVFQLKKKELLKDIQKVGIFGHAVAYVYTIEFQKRGLPHIHLLIILRHPHKLLTLEDVDSCISAKWPNPVTEPLLFETVQKCMVHGPCGAHDSQACCMEKGRCTKYYPKSFQQFTTFDDDGYPNYARPDDGHAYEVRGQMVDNRWIVPYSPYLSAKFNCHINVECASNIRSIKYPFKYIHKGGDRATLEVDLDEICRFLDGRYLGPPEAIWRIYHFDMHAQKPSVVCLPVHLPGQHLTKFDPKEDPRIALNRAKKESTTLTAWFTANAADGASGSLARSLTYQEFPQHFVLKFRTGFSIGRMYFVSPNGGERFYLRTLLTIAKSATSFQDLRTYNGVEYSTFHEVCLARGLLENDGEWRRCLAEACEIQTGSQLRQLFATLLQFCSPSQPELLWMEFRDNLCERLHQSLTRMGHQNPSEEVHDYGLYLLNNTLMQTGHTLLDYPNMPLPMRDWSRERDNPLIAQQLDYNTDAEREQALAHIPMLNTEQRSAFDDIIRSVEDNHGQTFFLYGPGGTGKTFIYRTVCHHLRSQSKVVLCSASSGIAALLLPGGRTAHSLFKIPIDGLCEDSVCNIPKEGALADLLRTTDLIIWDEALMQNRLTHECLDKTLRDLRDSDSPFGGITVVFGGDPQQILPVIPRGREEEILEASLQRDEEGFAHWLLDVGHGRTTDESSSDIPFPSQMRVQSEDNLINFVYPNLDGPSHPSRYFTDRIILAARNHDVDDINNNILNRMPGEATICYSADTIVTEAGADDHSSLNNAIPTEHLRSLNSSGLPPGELHLKVGCPLILLRNLSPAEGLCNGTRLLLRRISPRVLEASILGGEHDGEVVFIPRIKLTPSAKNTEYSFVIQRLQFPVRLAFAISINKAQGQSVVHVGLDLRIPVFSHGQLYVAFSRATSCHRIKVLLPPSAISPITKNIVYPQALID
;
A
#
# COMPACT_ATOMS: atom_id res chain seq x y z
N MET A 1 17.68 27.26 -9.67
CA MET A 1 18.34 28.55 -9.38
C MET A 1 19.10 29.02 -10.61
N THR A 2 18.89 30.25 -11.05
CA THR A 2 19.65 30.90 -12.14
C THR A 2 20.54 31.99 -11.55
N ALA A 3 21.73 32.21 -12.10
CA ALA A 3 22.58 33.32 -11.66
C ALA A 3 21.88 34.67 -11.84
N ASN A 4 22.06 35.60 -10.89
CA ASN A 4 21.65 37.00 -11.05
C ASN A 4 22.88 37.82 -11.47
N PRO A 5 22.85 38.55 -12.61
CA PRO A 5 23.93 39.45 -13.00
C PRO A 5 24.10 40.64 -12.03
N GLU A 6 23.04 41.01 -11.31
CA GLU A 6 22.98 42.14 -10.38
C GLU A 6 23.38 41.74 -8.94
N TRP A 7 24.03 40.59 -8.75
CA TRP A 7 24.67 40.26 -7.48
C TRP A 7 25.80 41.24 -7.17
N GLU A 8 25.82 41.76 -5.94
CA GLU A 8 26.84 42.73 -5.46
C GLU A 8 28.28 42.21 -5.65
N GLU A 9 28.51 40.90 -5.49
CA GLU A 9 29.83 40.28 -5.69
C GLU A 9 30.28 40.20 -7.16
N ILE A 10 29.38 40.48 -8.10
CA ILE A 10 29.72 40.71 -9.51
C ILE A 10 29.89 42.23 -9.74
N GLN A 11 28.88 43.01 -9.38
CA GLN A 11 28.79 44.45 -9.68
C GLN A 11 29.94 45.26 -9.09
N ARG A 12 30.40 44.94 -7.87
CA ARG A 12 31.56 45.58 -7.22
C ARG A 12 32.89 45.32 -7.95
N GLU A 13 32.98 44.25 -8.72
CA GLU A 13 34.20 43.78 -9.40
C GLU A 13 34.20 44.09 -10.92
N LEU A 14 33.18 44.83 -11.40
CA LEU A 14 33.12 45.39 -12.75
C LEU A 14 33.89 46.71 -12.83
N LEU A 15 34.66 46.90 -13.90
CA LEU A 15 35.29 48.19 -14.18
C LEU A 15 34.28 49.17 -14.82
N PRO A 16 34.50 50.50 -14.74
CA PRO A 16 33.60 51.47 -15.36
C PRO A 16 33.33 51.18 -16.85
N GLY A 17 32.06 51.01 -17.19
CA GLY A 17 31.60 50.66 -18.54
C GLY A 17 31.58 49.16 -18.87
N GLN A 18 32.00 48.26 -17.96
CA GLN A 18 31.79 46.81 -18.10
C GLN A 18 30.39 46.41 -17.64
N THR A 19 29.87 45.34 -18.25
CA THR A 19 28.69 44.60 -17.78
C THR A 19 29.08 43.21 -17.28
N SER A 20 28.14 42.52 -16.64
CA SER A 20 28.26 41.10 -16.26
C SER A 20 28.51 40.16 -17.46
N TYR A 21 28.11 40.55 -18.68
CA TYR A 21 28.37 39.78 -19.91
C TYR A 21 29.83 39.86 -20.36
N ASP A 22 30.52 40.97 -20.08
CA ASP A 22 31.95 41.16 -20.37
C ASP A 22 32.85 40.39 -19.39
N ARG A 23 32.28 39.97 -18.25
CA ARG A 23 32.95 39.27 -17.16
C ARG A 23 32.32 37.90 -16.84
N PRO A 24 32.27 36.96 -17.81
CA PRO A 24 31.74 35.61 -17.60
C PRO A 24 32.54 34.82 -16.56
N ASP A 25 33.76 35.26 -16.24
CA ASP A 25 34.59 34.73 -15.16
C ASP A 25 34.05 35.06 -13.76
N LEU A 26 33.57 36.28 -13.54
CA LEU A 26 32.92 36.67 -12.29
C LEU A 26 31.60 35.93 -12.13
N VAL A 27 30.75 35.96 -13.16
CA VAL A 27 29.46 35.25 -13.19
C VAL A 27 29.64 33.77 -12.82
N SER A 28 30.61 33.08 -13.45
CA SER A 28 30.86 31.66 -13.21
C SER A 28 31.40 31.39 -11.81
N ARG A 29 32.30 32.24 -11.29
CA ARG A 29 32.85 32.11 -9.92
C ARG A 29 31.80 32.37 -8.85
N VAL A 30 31.07 33.48 -8.94
CA VAL A 30 30.03 33.84 -7.96
C VAL A 30 28.92 32.79 -7.96
N PHE A 31 28.43 32.35 -9.13
CA PHE A 31 27.43 31.28 -9.18
C PHE A 31 27.93 29.96 -8.58
N GLN A 32 29.19 29.55 -8.82
CA GLN A 32 29.78 28.37 -8.17
C GLN A 32 29.88 28.52 -6.64
N LEU A 33 30.11 29.73 -6.11
CA LEU A 33 30.08 30.00 -4.67
C LEU A 33 28.66 29.92 -4.11
N LYS A 34 27.69 30.62 -4.72
CA LYS A 34 26.27 30.55 -4.31
C LYS A 34 25.75 29.10 -4.39
N LYS A 35 26.14 28.31 -5.40
CA LYS A 35 25.83 26.86 -5.52
C LYS A 35 26.36 26.05 -4.34
N LYS A 36 27.59 26.31 -3.89
CA LYS A 36 28.18 25.62 -2.72
C LYS A 36 27.45 25.96 -1.43
N GLU A 37 27.02 27.21 -1.25
CA GLU A 37 26.22 27.64 -0.10
C GLU A 37 24.81 27.02 -0.14
N LEU A 38 24.13 27.03 -1.30
CA LEU A 38 22.83 26.37 -1.51
C LEU A 38 22.86 24.88 -1.12
N LEU A 39 23.88 24.15 -1.57
CA LEU A 39 24.04 22.73 -1.21
C LEU A 39 24.37 22.52 0.28
N LYS A 40 25.07 23.48 0.92
CA LYS A 40 25.35 23.47 2.36
C LYS A 40 24.10 23.76 3.18
N ASP A 41 23.22 24.67 2.76
CA ASP A 41 21.95 24.94 3.43
C ASP A 41 21.06 23.69 3.41
N ILE A 42 20.94 23.06 2.24
CA ILE A 42 20.17 21.82 2.05
C ILE A 42 20.77 20.63 2.83
N GLN A 43 22.10 20.45 2.83
CA GLN A 43 22.74 19.26 3.42
C GLN A 43 23.18 19.39 4.88
N LYS A 44 23.44 20.60 5.39
CA LYS A 44 23.99 20.83 6.74
C LYS A 44 23.11 21.67 7.64
N VAL A 45 22.42 22.68 7.09
CA VAL A 45 21.44 23.47 7.86
C VAL A 45 20.10 22.73 7.91
N GLY A 46 19.77 21.96 6.86
CA GLY A 46 18.57 21.12 6.83
C GLY A 46 17.30 21.93 6.59
N ILE A 47 17.35 22.94 5.72
CA ILE A 47 16.23 23.88 5.44
C ILE A 47 14.95 23.22 4.89
N PHE A 48 15.04 21.97 4.44
CA PHE A 48 13.92 21.10 4.04
C PHE A 48 13.97 19.78 4.82
N GLY A 49 14.49 19.80 6.05
CA GLY A 49 14.87 18.61 6.81
C GLY A 49 16.09 17.86 6.21
N HIS A 50 16.26 16.61 6.62
CA HIS A 50 17.46 15.82 6.29
C HIS A 50 17.43 15.25 4.85
N ALA A 51 18.10 15.93 3.92
CA ALA A 51 18.35 15.43 2.56
C ALA A 51 19.35 14.25 2.54
N VAL A 52 18.84 13.03 2.32
CA VAL A 52 19.65 11.79 2.20
C VAL A 52 20.41 11.71 0.87
N ALA A 53 19.86 12.29 -0.19
CA ALA A 53 20.49 12.31 -1.50
C ALA A 53 20.18 13.59 -2.29
N TYR A 54 21.01 13.88 -3.28
CA TYR A 54 20.73 14.88 -4.31
C TYR A 54 21.32 14.46 -5.66
N VAL A 55 20.76 15.01 -6.74
CA VAL A 55 21.39 15.07 -8.06
C VAL A 55 21.21 16.46 -8.66
N TYR A 56 22.25 17.00 -9.30
CA TYR A 56 22.16 18.25 -10.04
C TYR A 56 22.84 18.19 -11.39
N THR A 57 22.38 19.07 -12.29
CA THR A 57 23.06 19.41 -13.54
C THR A 57 23.10 20.94 -13.70
N ILE A 58 24.19 21.44 -14.25
CA ILE A 58 24.38 22.84 -14.64
C ILE A 58 24.14 22.92 -16.14
N GLU A 59 23.20 23.76 -16.53
CA GLU A 59 22.88 24.06 -17.92
C GLU A 59 23.18 25.54 -18.18
N PHE A 60 23.43 25.87 -19.44
CA PHE A 60 23.72 27.21 -19.93
C PHE A 60 22.79 27.47 -21.09
N GLN A 61 21.84 28.41 -20.96
CA GLN A 61 20.89 28.67 -22.05
C GLN A 61 21.60 29.42 -23.19
N LYS A 62 21.09 29.26 -24.42
CA LYS A 62 21.75 29.74 -25.67
C LYS A 62 22.16 31.23 -25.69
N ARG A 63 21.63 32.06 -24.78
CA ARG A 63 21.96 33.50 -24.66
C ARG A 63 22.53 33.95 -23.30
N GLY A 64 22.58 33.14 -22.24
CA GLY A 64 23.15 33.63 -20.99
C GLY A 64 22.98 32.77 -19.75
N LEU A 65 23.84 33.11 -18.78
CA LEU A 65 23.84 32.78 -17.34
C LEU A 65 23.79 31.28 -16.96
N PRO A 66 24.68 30.80 -16.06
CA PRO A 66 24.57 29.44 -15.55
C PRO A 66 23.32 29.27 -14.68
N HIS A 67 22.61 28.15 -14.86
CA HIS A 67 21.53 27.74 -13.97
C HIS A 67 21.67 26.28 -13.54
N ILE A 68 21.22 26.00 -12.33
CA ILE A 68 21.22 24.67 -11.72
C ILE A 68 19.79 24.14 -11.63
N HIS A 69 19.60 22.97 -12.24
CA HIS A 69 18.52 22.05 -11.92
C HIS A 69 19.01 21.12 -10.81
N LEU A 70 18.31 21.08 -9.68
CA LEU A 70 18.67 20.32 -8.48
C LEU A 70 17.44 19.55 -8.01
N LEU A 71 17.58 18.23 -7.88
CA LEU A 71 16.61 17.34 -7.24
C LEU A 71 17.20 16.87 -5.90
N ILE A 72 16.41 16.94 -4.83
CA ILE A 72 16.76 16.49 -3.49
C ILE A 72 15.82 15.36 -3.05
N ILE A 73 16.32 14.46 -2.21
CA ILE A 73 15.56 13.34 -1.66
C ILE A 73 15.69 13.39 -0.14
N LEU A 74 14.56 13.45 0.56
CA LEU A 74 14.46 13.66 2.00
C LEU A 74 14.30 12.31 2.74
N ARG A 75 14.80 12.22 3.98
CA ARG A 75 14.62 11.04 4.84
C ARG A 75 13.13 10.88 5.21
N HIS A 76 12.69 9.66 5.49
CA HIS A 76 11.26 9.34 5.74
C HIS A 76 10.49 10.29 6.67
N PRO A 77 10.99 10.70 7.86
CA PRO A 77 10.27 11.62 8.76
C PRO A 77 10.33 13.10 8.35
N HIS A 78 11.02 13.43 7.25
CA HIS A 78 11.17 14.78 6.72
C HIS A 78 10.69 14.89 5.26
N LYS A 79 9.99 13.89 4.74
CA LYS A 79 9.31 14.05 3.44
C LYS A 79 8.14 15.02 3.62
N LEU A 80 7.94 15.92 2.66
CA LEU A 80 6.75 16.75 2.62
C LEU A 80 5.57 15.87 2.16
N LEU A 81 4.74 15.42 3.11
CA LEU A 81 3.67 14.43 2.87
C LEU A 81 2.27 15.02 3.06
N THR A 82 2.16 16.09 3.85
CA THR A 82 0.95 16.87 4.04
C THR A 82 1.02 18.18 3.24
N LEU A 83 -0.13 18.84 3.08
CA LEU A 83 -0.20 20.18 2.46
C LEU A 83 0.50 21.23 3.35
N GLU A 84 0.44 21.06 4.68
CA GLU A 84 1.11 21.91 5.67
C GLU A 84 2.65 21.81 5.54
N ASP A 85 3.20 20.60 5.37
CA ASP A 85 4.63 20.42 5.10
C ASP A 85 5.06 21.18 3.84
N VAL A 86 4.25 21.14 2.77
CA VAL A 86 4.55 21.81 1.50
C VAL A 86 4.50 23.34 1.66
N ASP A 87 3.43 23.87 2.25
CA ASP A 87 3.24 25.31 2.43
C ASP A 87 4.22 25.91 3.46
N SER A 88 4.76 25.11 4.40
CA SER A 88 5.84 25.54 5.31
C SER A 88 7.15 25.87 4.58
N CYS A 89 7.37 25.28 3.40
CA CYS A 89 8.64 25.31 2.68
C CYS A 89 8.57 26.08 1.35
N ILE A 90 7.38 26.18 0.74
CA ILE A 90 7.15 26.72 -0.60
C ILE A 90 5.92 27.64 -0.59
N SER A 91 6.07 28.86 -1.10
CA SER A 91 5.00 29.84 -1.30
C SER A 91 4.78 30.11 -2.78
N ALA A 92 3.56 30.49 -3.15
CA ALA A 92 3.20 31.07 -4.44
C ALA A 92 2.41 32.38 -4.29
N LYS A 93 2.63 33.09 -3.17
CA LYS A 93 1.93 34.31 -2.75
C LYS A 93 2.88 35.52 -2.76
N TRP A 94 2.35 36.74 -2.79
CA TRP A 94 3.13 37.93 -2.47
C TRP A 94 3.59 37.91 -0.99
N PRO A 95 4.88 38.17 -0.70
CA PRO A 95 5.33 38.45 0.67
C PRO A 95 4.72 39.74 1.20
N ASN A 96 4.68 39.91 2.52
CA ASN A 96 4.21 41.17 3.09
C ASN A 96 5.28 42.27 2.94
N PRO A 97 5.03 43.40 2.24
CA PRO A 97 6.05 44.41 1.96
C PRO A 97 6.51 45.20 3.20
N VAL A 98 5.77 45.14 4.32
CA VAL A 98 6.11 45.82 5.58
C VAL A 98 6.96 44.92 6.49
N THR A 99 6.60 43.63 6.62
CA THR A 99 7.31 42.69 7.51
C THR A 99 8.42 41.90 6.82
N GLU A 100 8.37 41.75 5.50
CA GLU A 100 9.34 40.97 4.70
C GLU A 100 9.92 41.74 3.49
N PRO A 101 10.34 43.02 3.63
CA PRO A 101 10.65 43.89 2.49
C PRO A 101 11.71 43.34 1.53
N LEU A 102 12.77 42.69 2.05
CA LEU A 102 13.81 42.06 1.22
C LEU A 102 13.28 40.88 0.38
N LEU A 103 12.35 40.10 0.94
CA LEU A 103 11.73 38.99 0.23
C LEU A 103 10.72 39.51 -0.79
N PHE A 104 9.93 40.53 -0.44
CA PHE A 104 9.03 41.22 -1.35
C PHE A 104 9.78 41.76 -2.57
N GLU A 105 10.86 42.51 -2.36
CA GLU A 105 11.71 43.05 -3.43
C GLU A 105 12.32 41.93 -4.30
N THR A 106 12.78 40.84 -3.67
CA THR A 106 13.30 39.67 -4.41
C THR A 106 12.21 39.02 -5.26
N VAL A 107 11.00 38.83 -4.71
CA VAL A 107 9.88 38.22 -5.43
C VAL A 107 9.47 39.10 -6.61
N GLN A 108 9.30 40.41 -6.39
CA GLN A 108 8.96 41.40 -7.42
C GLN A 108 9.96 41.39 -8.59
N LYS A 109 11.27 41.29 -8.30
CA LYS A 109 12.32 41.27 -9.33
C LYS A 109 12.45 39.91 -10.02
N CYS A 110 12.42 38.81 -9.27
CA CYS A 110 12.91 37.50 -9.73
C CYS A 110 11.87 36.37 -9.76
N MET A 111 10.80 36.42 -8.97
CA MET A 111 9.83 35.32 -8.83
C MET A 111 8.44 35.61 -9.41
N VAL A 112 8.26 36.72 -10.13
CA VAL A 112 7.05 36.95 -10.94
C VAL A 112 7.27 36.41 -12.36
N HIS A 113 6.32 35.61 -12.86
CA HIS A 113 6.27 35.24 -14.27
C HIS A 113 6.02 36.51 -15.09
N GLY A 114 6.88 36.80 -16.07
CA GLY A 114 6.77 38.03 -16.86
C GLY A 114 5.36 38.20 -17.46
N PRO A 115 4.81 39.43 -17.52
CA PRO A 115 3.52 39.68 -18.15
C PRO A 115 3.49 39.06 -19.55
N CYS A 116 2.42 38.31 -19.84
CA CYS A 116 2.25 37.57 -21.08
C CYS A 116 0.75 37.42 -21.41
N GLY A 117 0.43 36.74 -22.51
CA GLY A 117 -0.96 36.52 -22.92
C GLY A 117 -1.60 37.82 -23.39
N ALA A 118 -2.56 38.32 -22.62
CA ALA A 118 -3.20 39.61 -22.89
C ALA A 118 -2.27 40.81 -22.62
N HIS A 119 -1.30 40.67 -21.73
CA HIS A 119 -0.38 41.76 -21.36
C HIS A 119 0.84 41.86 -22.30
N ASP A 120 1.27 40.72 -22.86
CA ASP A 120 2.27 40.64 -23.93
C ASP A 120 2.05 39.36 -24.77
N SER A 121 1.69 39.54 -26.04
CA SER A 121 1.48 38.45 -26.99
C SER A 121 2.77 37.95 -27.65
N GLN A 122 3.85 38.72 -27.56
CA GLN A 122 5.18 38.42 -28.12
C GLN A 122 6.15 37.85 -27.07
N ALA A 123 5.73 37.78 -25.80
CA ALA A 123 6.50 37.17 -24.73
C ALA A 123 6.99 35.76 -25.10
N CYS A 124 8.27 35.47 -24.85
CA CYS A 124 8.92 34.21 -25.28
C CYS A 124 8.34 32.91 -24.70
N CYS A 125 7.38 32.99 -23.77
CA CYS A 125 6.61 31.86 -23.25
C CYS A 125 5.33 31.58 -24.06
N MET A 126 4.96 32.41 -25.03
CA MET A 126 3.73 32.29 -25.83
C MET A 126 3.90 31.31 -27.00
N GLU A 127 2.98 30.35 -27.10
CA GLU A 127 2.87 29.44 -28.25
C GLU A 127 1.37 29.29 -28.61
N LYS A 128 1.03 29.41 -29.90
CA LYS A 128 -0.37 29.29 -30.41
C LYS A 128 -1.37 30.17 -29.64
N GLY A 129 -0.94 31.37 -29.22
CA GLY A 129 -1.79 32.33 -28.49
C GLY A 129 -2.01 32.02 -27.01
N ARG A 130 -1.31 31.06 -26.42
CA ARG A 130 -1.38 30.73 -24.98
C ARG A 130 0.02 30.68 -24.35
N CYS A 131 0.12 30.99 -23.07
CA CYS A 131 1.37 30.80 -22.33
C CYS A 131 1.66 29.31 -22.11
N THR A 132 2.81 28.82 -22.58
CA THR A 132 3.32 27.44 -22.42
C THR A 132 3.56 27.02 -20.97
N LYS A 133 3.43 27.95 -20.01
CA LYS A 133 3.51 27.71 -18.56
C LYS A 133 2.15 27.85 -17.86
N TYR A 134 1.09 28.10 -18.62
CA TYR A 134 -0.28 28.30 -18.14
C TYR A 134 -0.35 29.40 -17.08
N TYR A 135 0.13 30.60 -17.46
CA TYR A 135 0.00 31.84 -16.71
C TYR A 135 -0.96 32.81 -17.43
N PRO A 136 -1.76 33.62 -16.70
CA PRO A 136 -1.96 33.59 -15.25
C PRO A 136 -2.54 32.25 -14.77
N LYS A 137 -2.19 31.84 -13.54
CA LYS A 137 -2.79 30.67 -12.87
C LYS A 137 -4.21 30.99 -12.40
N SER A 138 -4.97 29.97 -12.01
CA SER A 138 -6.20 30.18 -11.23
C SER A 138 -5.87 30.77 -9.85
N PHE A 139 -6.80 31.53 -9.28
CA PHE A 139 -6.80 31.77 -7.83
C PHE A 139 -7.18 30.47 -7.10
N GLN A 140 -6.62 30.27 -5.91
CA GLN A 140 -6.78 29.06 -5.12
C GLN A 140 -6.44 29.35 -3.65
N GLN A 141 -7.37 29.16 -2.72
CA GLN A 141 -7.21 29.61 -1.33
C GLN A 141 -6.16 28.80 -0.54
N PHE A 142 -6.08 27.50 -0.78
CA PHE A 142 -5.20 26.52 -0.12
C PHE A 142 -4.53 25.62 -1.15
N THR A 143 -3.33 25.08 -0.85
CA THR A 143 -2.62 24.17 -1.75
C THR A 143 -3.38 22.84 -1.90
N THR A 144 -3.35 22.24 -3.08
CA THR A 144 -3.95 20.93 -3.37
C THR A 144 -3.03 20.10 -4.25
N PHE A 145 -3.35 18.82 -4.45
CA PHE A 145 -2.71 17.97 -5.45
C PHE A 145 -3.73 17.64 -6.56
N ASP A 146 -3.29 17.59 -7.83
CA ASP A 146 -4.11 17.04 -8.92
C ASP A 146 -4.08 15.50 -8.95
N ASP A 147 -4.77 14.90 -9.93
CA ASP A 147 -4.82 13.44 -10.11
C ASP A 147 -3.47 12.79 -10.43
N ASP A 148 -2.52 13.58 -10.95
CA ASP A 148 -1.13 13.19 -11.15
C ASP A 148 -0.26 13.48 -9.93
N GLY A 149 -0.84 13.98 -8.84
CA GLY A 149 -0.15 14.34 -7.60
C GLY A 149 0.65 15.64 -7.69
N TYR A 150 0.54 16.44 -8.75
CA TYR A 150 1.27 17.70 -8.87
C TYR A 150 0.69 18.76 -7.91
N PRO A 151 1.53 19.51 -7.17
CA PRO A 151 1.05 20.55 -6.26
C PRO A 151 0.50 21.78 -7.01
N ASN A 152 -0.79 22.02 -6.87
CA ASN A 152 -1.41 23.30 -7.22
C ASN A 152 -1.34 24.21 -5.99
N TYR A 153 -0.36 25.12 -5.98
CA TYR A 153 -0.06 25.97 -4.82
C TYR A 153 -1.11 27.04 -4.52
N ALA A 154 -1.28 27.33 -3.23
CA ALA A 154 -2.12 28.40 -2.70
C ALA A 154 -1.76 29.79 -3.29
N ARG A 155 -2.74 30.40 -3.93
CA ARG A 155 -2.75 31.72 -4.58
C ARG A 155 -4.08 32.40 -4.24
N PRO A 156 -4.28 32.89 -3.00
CA PRO A 156 -5.54 33.49 -2.62
C PRO A 156 -5.82 34.74 -3.47
N ASP A 157 -7.09 35.04 -3.71
CA ASP A 157 -7.50 36.39 -4.11
C ASP A 157 -7.63 37.22 -2.83
N ASP A 158 -6.52 37.86 -2.45
CA ASP A 158 -6.42 38.73 -1.28
C ASP A 158 -6.62 40.22 -1.66
N GLY A 159 -7.00 40.50 -2.91
CA GLY A 159 -7.15 41.85 -3.45
C GLY A 159 -5.84 42.62 -3.68
N HIS A 160 -4.66 42.03 -3.44
CA HIS A 160 -3.38 42.71 -3.59
C HIS A 160 -2.76 42.44 -4.97
N ALA A 161 -2.41 43.52 -5.66
CA ALA A 161 -1.63 43.50 -6.88
C ALA A 161 -0.54 44.58 -6.82
N TYR A 162 0.61 44.29 -7.42
CA TYR A 162 1.77 45.19 -7.43
C TYR A 162 2.32 45.37 -8.84
N GLU A 163 2.97 46.51 -9.10
CA GLU A 163 3.50 46.79 -10.43
C GLU A 163 4.78 45.97 -10.70
N VAL A 164 4.78 45.24 -11.81
CA VAL A 164 5.95 44.53 -12.35
C VAL A 164 6.03 44.81 -13.85
N ARG A 165 7.09 45.50 -14.27
CA ARG A 165 7.37 45.85 -15.68
C ARG A 165 6.22 46.62 -16.36
N GLY A 166 5.62 47.59 -15.66
CA GLY A 166 4.52 48.40 -16.20
C GLY A 166 3.16 47.71 -16.24
N GLN A 167 2.97 46.60 -15.51
CA GLN A 167 1.70 45.87 -15.40
C GLN A 167 1.41 45.53 -13.94
N MET A 168 0.15 45.70 -13.50
CA MET A 168 -0.30 45.29 -12.17
C MET A 168 -0.56 43.78 -12.15
N VAL A 169 0.07 43.06 -11.21
CA VAL A 169 -0.01 41.60 -11.13
C VAL A 169 -0.20 41.09 -9.71
N ASP A 170 -1.13 40.15 -9.58
CA ASP A 170 -1.56 39.48 -8.33
C ASP A 170 -0.90 38.10 -8.14
N ASN A 171 -1.34 37.36 -7.10
CA ASN A 171 -0.86 36.02 -6.75
C ASN A 171 -0.90 34.98 -7.90
N ARG A 172 -1.70 35.17 -8.95
CA ARG A 172 -1.75 34.27 -10.12
C ARG A 172 -0.47 34.30 -10.96
N TRP A 173 0.40 35.30 -10.78
CA TRP A 173 1.62 35.51 -11.56
C TRP A 173 2.90 35.02 -10.87
N ILE A 174 2.84 34.69 -9.58
CA ILE A 174 4.01 34.25 -8.80
C ILE A 174 4.50 32.87 -9.26
N VAL A 175 5.81 32.67 -9.35
CA VAL A 175 6.47 31.37 -9.55
C VAL A 175 6.74 30.75 -8.18
N PRO A 176 6.41 29.47 -7.92
CA PRO A 176 6.63 28.82 -6.63
C PRO A 176 8.06 29.01 -6.12
N TYR A 177 8.21 29.43 -4.87
CA TYR A 177 9.50 29.84 -4.32
C TYR A 177 9.63 29.42 -2.85
N SER A 178 10.84 29.10 -2.40
CA SER A 178 11.11 28.99 -0.96
C SER A 178 11.46 30.38 -0.42
N PRO A 179 10.76 30.89 0.62
CA PRO A 179 11.04 32.20 1.23
C PRO A 179 12.51 32.36 1.64
N TYR A 180 13.04 31.38 2.38
CA TYR A 180 14.44 31.38 2.85
C TYR A 180 15.44 31.48 1.70
N LEU A 181 15.31 30.61 0.69
CA LEU A 181 16.26 30.59 -0.44
C LEU A 181 16.16 31.86 -1.28
N SER A 182 14.96 32.39 -1.48
CA SER A 182 14.76 33.58 -2.29
C SER A 182 15.43 34.78 -1.61
N ALA A 183 15.09 35.07 -0.35
CA ALA A 183 15.69 36.18 0.40
C ALA A 183 17.22 36.04 0.54
N LYS A 184 17.75 34.82 0.78
CA LYS A 184 19.20 34.59 0.94
C LYS A 184 19.98 34.75 -0.37
N PHE A 185 19.42 34.34 -1.51
CA PHE A 185 20.15 34.27 -2.78
C PHE A 185 19.79 35.38 -3.78
N ASN A 186 18.73 36.17 -3.56
CA ASN A 186 18.30 37.30 -4.39
C ASN A 186 18.44 37.01 -5.91
N CYS A 187 17.77 35.96 -6.37
CA CYS A 187 17.81 35.49 -7.75
C CYS A 187 16.60 34.58 -8.05
N HIS A 188 16.44 34.15 -9.31
CA HIS A 188 15.35 33.27 -9.70
C HIS A 188 15.57 31.82 -9.20
N ILE A 189 14.77 31.38 -8.23
CA ILE A 189 14.78 30.02 -7.67
C ILE A 189 13.35 29.47 -7.61
N ASN A 190 12.85 28.91 -8.72
CA ASN A 190 11.66 28.07 -8.68
C ASN A 190 11.90 26.85 -7.78
N VAL A 191 10.96 26.53 -6.89
CA VAL A 191 10.98 25.37 -5.98
C VAL A 191 9.63 24.66 -6.07
N GLU A 192 9.65 23.40 -6.48
CA GLU A 192 8.45 22.59 -6.76
C GLU A 192 8.52 21.29 -5.93
N CYS A 193 7.40 20.81 -5.39
CA CYS A 193 7.33 19.54 -4.66
C CYS A 193 7.06 18.37 -5.61
N ALA A 194 7.93 17.36 -5.62
CA ALA A 194 7.79 16.16 -6.45
C ALA A 194 7.30 14.98 -5.61
N SER A 195 5.97 14.85 -5.49
CA SER A 195 5.28 13.74 -4.80
C SER A 195 5.41 12.40 -5.54
N ASN A 196 5.30 12.41 -6.88
CA ASN A 196 5.20 11.22 -7.71
C ASN A 196 6.38 11.03 -8.70
N ILE A 197 6.40 9.85 -9.34
CA ILE A 197 7.46 9.45 -10.28
C ILE A 197 7.39 10.17 -11.65
N ARG A 198 6.25 10.77 -12.02
CA ARG A 198 6.11 11.56 -13.26
C ARG A 198 6.80 12.91 -13.10
N SER A 199 6.63 13.60 -11.97
CA SER A 199 7.32 14.86 -11.63
C SER A 199 8.85 14.68 -11.61
N ILE A 200 9.34 13.53 -11.14
CA ILE A 200 10.78 13.19 -11.15
C ILE A 200 11.37 13.13 -12.58
N LYS A 201 10.57 12.85 -13.63
CA LYS A 201 11.07 12.84 -15.02
C LYS A 201 11.58 14.21 -15.48
N TYR A 202 11.08 15.32 -14.93
CA TYR A 202 11.46 16.66 -15.36
C TYR A 202 12.95 16.96 -15.10
N PRO A 203 13.51 16.81 -13.86
CA PRO A 203 14.96 16.88 -13.65
C PRO A 203 15.79 15.93 -14.52
N PHE A 204 15.38 14.67 -14.66
CA PHE A 204 16.13 13.68 -15.45
C PHE A 204 16.19 14.02 -16.96
N LYS A 205 15.18 14.69 -17.51
CA LYS A 205 15.22 15.23 -18.87
C LYS A 205 16.42 16.16 -19.09
N TYR A 206 16.77 17.02 -18.13
CA TYR A 206 17.92 17.93 -18.24
C TYR A 206 19.26 17.26 -17.94
N ILE A 207 19.28 16.22 -17.10
CA ILE A 207 20.48 15.41 -16.83
C ILE A 207 20.92 14.64 -18.10
N HIS A 208 19.96 14.17 -18.91
CA HIS A 208 20.22 13.42 -20.14
C HIS A 208 20.11 14.25 -21.44
N LYS A 209 19.81 15.56 -21.34
CA LYS A 209 19.79 16.47 -22.49
C LYS A 209 21.21 16.60 -23.06
N GLY A 210 21.37 16.37 -24.36
CA GLY A 210 22.63 16.67 -25.06
C GLY A 210 22.97 18.16 -24.98
N GLY A 211 24.26 18.49 -25.03
CA GLY A 211 24.68 19.89 -25.17
C GLY A 211 24.12 20.50 -26.45
N ASP A 212 23.84 21.81 -26.45
CA ASP A 212 23.27 22.48 -27.62
C ASP A 212 24.17 22.31 -28.86
N ARG A 213 23.56 21.87 -29.95
CA ARG A 213 24.22 21.66 -31.25
C ARG A 213 23.73 22.68 -32.27
N ALA A 214 24.58 22.95 -33.26
CA ALA A 214 24.29 23.80 -34.40
C ALA A 214 24.84 23.13 -35.66
N THR A 215 23.97 22.88 -36.62
CA THR A 215 24.35 22.41 -37.96
C THR A 215 24.78 23.62 -38.78
N LEU A 216 26.02 23.61 -39.25
CA LEU A 216 26.59 24.63 -40.12
C LEU A 216 26.67 24.08 -41.54
N GLU A 217 26.13 24.80 -42.51
CA GLU A 217 26.23 24.46 -43.93
C GLU A 217 27.53 25.03 -44.52
N VAL A 218 28.26 24.22 -45.30
CA VAL A 218 29.53 24.59 -45.94
C VAL A 218 29.61 23.90 -47.31
N ASP A 219 29.61 24.67 -48.40
CA ASP A 219 29.92 24.16 -49.73
C ASP A 219 31.40 23.67 -49.78
N LEU A 220 31.76 22.63 -50.54
CA LEU A 220 31.36 22.41 -51.93
C LEU A 220 31.22 20.90 -52.28
N ASP A 221 30.63 20.11 -51.37
CA ASP A 221 30.38 18.67 -51.53
C ASP A 221 29.03 18.31 -50.87
N GLU A 222 28.16 17.58 -51.58
CA GLU A 222 26.81 17.22 -51.13
C GLU A 222 26.79 16.33 -49.87
N ILE A 223 27.81 15.49 -49.68
CA ILE A 223 27.93 14.55 -48.56
C ILE A 223 28.67 15.19 -47.37
N CYS A 224 29.61 16.11 -47.63
CA CYS A 224 30.31 16.85 -46.56
C CYS A 224 29.62 18.17 -46.15
N ARG A 225 28.46 18.50 -46.73
CA ARG A 225 27.84 19.84 -46.65
C ARG A 225 27.46 20.34 -45.26
N PHE A 226 27.35 19.46 -44.26
CA PHE A 226 26.83 19.81 -42.93
C PHE A 226 27.78 19.42 -41.80
N LEU A 227 28.33 20.43 -41.11
CA LEU A 227 29.10 20.26 -39.88
C LEU A 227 28.19 20.41 -38.65
N ASP A 228 27.92 19.30 -37.96
CA ASP A 228 27.14 19.26 -36.71
C ASP A 228 28.01 19.59 -35.48
N GLY A 229 28.23 20.89 -35.26
CA GLY A 229 29.08 21.44 -34.20
C GLY A 229 28.36 21.60 -32.85
N ARG A 230 29.13 21.56 -31.75
CA ARG A 230 28.64 21.92 -30.41
C ARG A 230 28.73 23.43 -30.20
N TYR A 231 27.65 24.05 -29.76
CA TYR A 231 27.64 25.43 -29.26
C TYR A 231 28.18 25.49 -27.81
N LEU A 232 28.97 26.52 -27.51
CA LEU A 232 29.53 26.78 -26.18
C LEU A 232 29.43 28.29 -25.88
N GLY A 233 28.62 28.67 -24.88
CA GLY A 233 28.56 30.06 -24.42
C GLY A 233 29.79 30.43 -23.57
N PRO A 234 30.18 31.73 -23.49
CA PRO A 234 31.35 32.14 -22.73
C PRO A 234 31.36 31.69 -21.25
N PRO A 235 30.23 31.72 -20.50
CA PRO A 235 30.20 31.16 -19.14
C PRO A 235 30.43 29.63 -19.11
N GLU A 236 29.97 28.86 -20.09
CA GLU A 236 30.25 27.41 -20.14
C GLU A 236 31.74 27.15 -20.43
N ALA A 237 32.33 27.92 -21.34
CA ALA A 237 33.76 27.83 -21.64
C ALA A 237 34.61 28.11 -20.38
N ILE A 238 34.28 29.17 -19.63
CA ILE A 238 34.98 29.50 -18.37
C ILE A 238 34.72 28.46 -17.27
N TRP A 239 33.49 27.94 -17.15
CA TRP A 239 33.16 26.85 -16.21
C TRP A 239 34.02 25.60 -16.45
N ARG A 240 34.25 25.27 -17.73
CA ARG A 240 35.15 24.18 -18.16
C ARG A 240 36.61 24.47 -17.86
N ILE A 241 37.08 25.69 -18.13
CA ILE A 241 38.47 26.13 -17.84
C ILE A 241 38.76 26.05 -16.32
N TYR A 242 37.81 26.44 -15.48
CA TYR A 242 37.93 26.30 -14.02
C TYR A 242 37.69 24.87 -13.49
N HIS A 243 37.46 23.89 -14.37
CA HIS A 243 37.23 22.49 -14.02
C HIS A 243 36.09 22.32 -13.00
N PHE A 244 35.04 23.15 -13.09
CA PHE A 244 33.89 23.08 -12.20
C PHE A 244 32.94 21.97 -12.61
N ASP A 245 32.40 21.22 -11.63
CA ASP A 245 31.47 20.12 -11.90
C ASP A 245 30.20 20.59 -12.62
N MET A 246 30.01 20.09 -13.84
CA MET A 246 28.78 20.26 -14.64
C MET A 246 27.61 19.47 -14.06
N HIS A 247 27.86 18.37 -13.35
CA HIS A 247 26.85 17.54 -12.72
C HIS A 247 27.45 16.83 -11.51
N ALA A 248 26.63 16.55 -10.50
CA ALA A 248 27.02 15.62 -9.43
C ALA A 248 25.79 14.92 -8.84
N GLN A 249 26.02 13.74 -8.27
CA GLN A 249 25.03 12.96 -7.54
C GLN A 249 25.66 12.45 -6.24
N LYS A 250 24.92 12.51 -5.14
CA LYS A 250 25.34 12.03 -3.82
C LYS A 250 24.17 11.25 -3.19
N PRO A 251 24.36 10.00 -2.72
CA PRO A 251 25.57 9.17 -2.90
C PRO A 251 25.83 8.88 -4.38
N SER A 252 27.05 8.44 -4.71
CA SER A 252 27.38 8.14 -6.12
C SER A 252 26.68 6.85 -6.56
N VAL A 253 26.10 6.82 -7.77
CA VAL A 253 25.51 5.60 -8.34
C VAL A 253 26.51 4.92 -9.26
N VAL A 254 26.68 3.61 -9.11
CA VAL A 254 27.49 2.75 -9.98
C VAL A 254 26.56 1.86 -10.79
N CYS A 255 26.51 2.09 -12.11
CA CYS A 255 25.83 1.19 -13.02
C CYS A 255 26.61 -0.13 -13.12
N LEU A 256 25.93 -1.26 -12.91
CA LEU A 256 26.50 -2.59 -12.87
C LEU A 256 26.09 -3.39 -14.13
N PRO A 257 27.01 -3.62 -15.08
CA PRO A 257 26.78 -4.53 -16.20
C PRO A 257 26.37 -5.93 -15.73
N VAL A 258 25.33 -6.47 -16.37
CA VAL A 258 24.99 -7.90 -16.33
C VAL A 258 25.29 -8.48 -17.71
N HIS A 259 26.02 -9.59 -17.76
CA HIS A 259 26.41 -10.27 -18.99
C HIS A 259 26.52 -11.78 -18.73
N LEU A 260 26.28 -12.59 -19.78
CA LEU A 260 26.52 -14.03 -19.75
C LEU A 260 28.04 -14.33 -19.80
N PRO A 261 28.48 -15.57 -19.51
CA PRO A 261 29.87 -15.99 -19.65
C PRO A 261 30.45 -15.62 -21.03
N GLY A 262 31.56 -14.87 -21.04
CA GLY A 262 32.24 -14.43 -22.27
C GLY A 262 31.52 -13.36 -23.10
N GLN A 263 30.34 -12.86 -22.68
CA GLN A 263 29.54 -11.87 -23.41
C GLN A 263 29.63 -10.44 -22.83
N HIS A 264 30.75 -10.08 -22.20
CA HIS A 264 30.96 -8.71 -21.71
C HIS A 264 31.38 -7.75 -22.84
N LEU A 265 30.98 -6.49 -22.71
CA LEU A 265 31.46 -5.42 -23.59
C LEU A 265 32.94 -5.13 -23.31
N THR A 266 33.75 -5.13 -24.36
CA THR A 266 35.15 -4.70 -24.33
C THR A 266 35.37 -3.56 -25.33
N LYS A 267 36.47 -2.81 -25.19
CA LYS A 267 36.89 -1.77 -26.14
C LYS A 267 38.09 -2.24 -26.95
N PHE A 268 38.10 -1.92 -28.24
CA PHE A 268 39.20 -2.19 -29.16
C PHE A 268 39.38 -1.03 -30.13
N ASP A 269 40.59 -0.87 -30.65
CA ASP A 269 40.83 0.00 -31.82
C ASP A 269 40.37 -0.77 -33.07
N PRO A 270 39.56 -0.20 -33.98
CA PRO A 270 39.20 -0.84 -35.24
C PRO A 270 40.37 -1.30 -36.12
N LYS A 271 41.60 -0.88 -35.82
CA LYS A 271 42.86 -1.30 -36.47
C LYS A 271 43.63 -2.41 -35.72
N GLU A 272 43.14 -2.85 -34.56
CA GLU A 272 43.77 -3.89 -33.74
C GLU A 272 43.42 -5.30 -34.25
N ASP A 273 44.35 -6.26 -34.19
CA ASP A 273 44.07 -7.66 -34.52
C ASP A 273 43.01 -8.22 -33.56
N PRO A 274 41.87 -8.77 -34.06
CA PRO A 274 40.79 -9.28 -33.22
C PRO A 274 41.23 -10.34 -32.20
N ARG A 275 42.32 -11.09 -32.47
CA ARG A 275 42.88 -12.08 -31.54
C ARG A 275 43.57 -11.42 -30.34
N ILE A 276 44.19 -10.25 -30.54
CA ILE A 276 44.79 -9.46 -29.46
C ILE A 276 43.69 -8.83 -28.62
N ALA A 277 42.68 -8.22 -29.26
CA ALA A 277 41.51 -7.68 -28.57
C ALA A 277 40.77 -8.76 -27.76
N LEU A 278 40.54 -9.95 -28.33
CA LEU A 278 39.91 -11.09 -27.63
C LEU A 278 40.76 -11.61 -26.46
N ASN A 279 42.09 -11.69 -26.62
CA ASN A 279 42.99 -12.10 -25.54
C ASN A 279 43.11 -11.05 -24.42
N ARG A 280 42.91 -9.75 -24.72
CA ARG A 280 42.71 -8.71 -23.71
C ARG A 280 41.38 -8.88 -22.99
N ALA A 281 40.28 -9.04 -23.74
CA ALA A 281 38.94 -9.21 -23.19
C ALA A 281 38.83 -10.44 -22.25
N LYS A 282 39.49 -11.56 -22.58
CA LYS A 282 39.59 -12.75 -21.71
C LYS A 282 40.31 -12.51 -20.38
N LYS A 283 41.10 -11.43 -20.26
CA LYS A 283 41.81 -11.02 -19.04
C LYS A 283 41.16 -9.80 -18.37
N GLU A 284 40.09 -9.27 -18.95
CA GLU A 284 39.42 -8.05 -18.48
C GLU A 284 38.43 -8.37 -17.36
N SER A 285 38.83 -8.13 -16.10
CA SER A 285 37.91 -8.29 -14.97
C SER A 285 36.84 -7.18 -14.98
N THR A 286 35.60 -7.63 -15.14
CA THR A 286 34.36 -6.83 -15.07
C THR A 286 33.93 -6.66 -13.61
N THR A 287 32.93 -5.80 -13.36
CA THR A 287 32.36 -5.63 -12.01
C THR A 287 31.73 -6.92 -11.48
N LEU A 288 31.15 -7.75 -12.35
CA LEU A 288 30.52 -9.03 -11.99
C LEU A 288 31.59 -10.07 -11.64
N THR A 289 32.64 -10.20 -12.44
CA THR A 289 33.75 -11.12 -12.12
C THR A 289 34.56 -10.64 -10.91
N ALA A 290 34.60 -9.34 -10.64
CA ALA A 290 35.20 -8.79 -9.41
C ALA A 290 34.40 -9.16 -8.15
N TRP A 291 33.06 -9.16 -8.21
CA TRP A 291 32.21 -9.66 -7.10
C TRP A 291 32.44 -11.14 -6.84
N PHE A 292 32.43 -11.97 -7.89
CA PHE A 292 32.82 -13.38 -7.82
C PHE A 292 34.20 -13.59 -7.16
N THR A 293 35.21 -12.82 -7.60
CA THR A 293 36.57 -12.88 -7.04
C THR A 293 36.61 -12.47 -5.56
N ALA A 294 35.81 -11.48 -5.15
CA ALA A 294 35.71 -11.06 -3.75
C ALA A 294 34.99 -12.10 -2.88
N ASN A 295 33.95 -12.76 -3.40
CA ASN A 295 33.26 -13.86 -2.70
C ASN A 295 34.17 -15.08 -2.52
N ALA A 296 35.11 -15.32 -3.44
CA ALA A 296 36.12 -16.37 -3.37
C ALA A 296 37.33 -16.01 -2.48
N ALA A 297 37.42 -14.77 -1.97
CA ALA A 297 38.55 -14.34 -1.14
C ALA A 297 38.44 -14.83 0.33
N ASP A 298 39.58 -14.92 1.01
CA ASP A 298 39.64 -15.26 2.43
C ASP A 298 39.48 -14.04 3.35
N GLY A 299 39.35 -14.34 4.66
CA GLY A 299 39.33 -13.33 5.72
C GLY A 299 38.11 -12.41 5.73
N ALA A 300 38.23 -11.27 6.43
CA ALA A 300 37.12 -10.37 6.69
C ALA A 300 36.49 -9.78 5.42
N SER A 301 37.31 -9.41 4.42
CA SER A 301 36.82 -8.89 3.14
C SER A 301 36.03 -9.94 2.36
N GLY A 302 36.48 -11.20 2.32
CA GLY A 302 35.73 -12.28 1.69
C GLY A 302 34.42 -12.58 2.43
N SER A 303 34.44 -12.59 3.76
CA SER A 303 33.25 -12.78 4.59
C SER A 303 32.20 -11.68 4.35
N LEU A 304 32.64 -10.42 4.24
CA LEU A 304 31.77 -9.29 3.92
C LEU A 304 31.25 -9.34 2.47
N ALA A 305 32.08 -9.73 1.49
CA ALA A 305 31.60 -9.89 0.12
C ALA A 305 30.49 -10.96 0.05
N ARG A 306 30.70 -12.09 0.75
CA ARG A 306 29.78 -13.23 0.79
C ARG A 306 28.40 -12.90 1.36
N SER A 307 28.27 -11.88 2.23
CA SER A 307 26.97 -11.43 2.78
C SER A 307 26.24 -10.40 1.90
N LEU A 308 26.79 -10.02 0.74
CA LEU A 308 26.25 -9.01 -0.16
C LEU A 308 25.85 -9.63 -1.51
N THR A 309 24.71 -9.20 -2.06
CA THR A 309 24.37 -9.38 -3.47
C THR A 309 25.27 -8.51 -4.35
N TYR A 310 25.29 -8.81 -5.65
CA TYR A 310 25.99 -8.00 -6.64
C TYR A 310 25.54 -6.53 -6.65
N GLN A 311 24.27 -6.23 -6.33
CA GLN A 311 23.76 -4.86 -6.27
C GLN A 311 24.16 -4.12 -4.97
N GLU A 312 24.30 -4.83 -3.85
CA GLU A 312 24.79 -4.26 -2.58
C GLU A 312 26.32 -4.03 -2.60
N PHE A 313 27.08 -4.83 -3.35
CA PHE A 313 28.55 -4.85 -3.36
C PHE A 313 29.24 -3.45 -3.44
N PRO A 314 28.82 -2.48 -4.29
CA PRO A 314 29.46 -1.16 -4.39
C PRO A 314 29.27 -0.24 -3.17
N GLN A 315 28.42 -0.62 -2.21
CA GLN A 315 28.25 0.10 -0.94
C GLN A 315 29.46 -0.10 -0.01
N HIS A 316 30.10 -1.26 -0.10
CA HIS A 316 31.22 -1.67 0.75
C HIS A 316 32.54 -1.80 -0.02
N PHE A 317 32.51 -2.06 -1.33
CA PHE A 317 33.70 -2.32 -2.14
C PHE A 317 33.94 -1.23 -3.19
N VAL A 318 35.18 -0.73 -3.23
CA VAL A 318 35.62 0.27 -4.21
C VAL A 318 35.84 -0.39 -5.57
N LEU A 319 35.02 0.01 -6.54
CA LEU A 319 35.21 -0.30 -7.96
C LEU A 319 36.05 0.81 -8.63
N LYS A 320 36.88 0.40 -9.61
CA LYS A 320 37.95 1.20 -10.26
C LYS A 320 37.66 2.71 -10.37
N PHE A 321 38.61 3.53 -9.89
CA PHE A 321 38.63 5.00 -9.97
C PHE A 321 37.53 5.76 -9.20
N ARG A 322 36.96 5.18 -8.12
CA ARG A 322 36.05 5.87 -7.19
C ARG A 322 36.49 5.69 -5.74
N THR A 323 35.97 6.50 -4.83
CA THR A 323 36.31 6.46 -3.40
C THR A 323 35.08 6.75 -2.54
N GLY A 324 34.85 5.93 -1.51
CA GLY A 324 33.70 6.06 -0.60
C GLY A 324 32.44 5.33 -1.07
N PHE A 325 31.38 5.42 -0.26
CA PHE A 325 30.10 4.72 -0.44
C PHE A 325 29.44 5.02 -1.80
N SER A 326 28.95 3.96 -2.47
CA SER A 326 28.19 4.08 -3.72
C SER A 326 27.02 3.10 -3.79
N ILE A 327 25.92 3.53 -4.41
CA ILE A 327 24.76 2.65 -4.65
C ILE A 327 24.99 1.89 -5.95
N GLY A 328 25.05 0.56 -5.89
CA GLY A 328 25.02 -0.29 -7.07
C GLY A 328 23.63 -0.29 -7.72
N ARG A 329 23.57 -0.22 -9.05
CA ARG A 329 22.33 -0.39 -9.80
C ARG A 329 22.58 -1.23 -11.05
N MET A 330 22.00 -2.42 -11.13
CA MET A 330 22.10 -3.24 -12.34
C MET A 330 21.37 -2.58 -13.50
N TYR A 331 21.95 -2.69 -14.71
CA TYR A 331 21.24 -2.30 -15.94
C TYR A 331 19.90 -3.04 -16.05
N PHE A 332 18.92 -2.39 -16.65
CA PHE A 332 17.68 -3.07 -17.05
C PHE A 332 17.99 -4.12 -18.12
N VAL A 333 17.29 -5.26 -18.03
CA VAL A 333 17.27 -6.31 -19.05
C VAL A 333 15.80 -6.71 -19.20
N SER A 334 15.26 -6.64 -20.42
CA SER A 334 13.89 -7.07 -20.71
C SER A 334 13.71 -8.57 -20.46
N PRO A 335 12.51 -9.05 -20.07
CA PRO A 335 12.19 -10.49 -20.05
C PRO A 335 12.56 -11.21 -21.36
N ASN A 336 12.40 -10.53 -22.51
CA ASN A 336 12.77 -11.04 -23.83
C ASN A 336 14.30 -11.21 -24.02
N GLY A 337 15.12 -10.82 -23.04
CA GLY A 337 16.55 -11.06 -22.97
C GLY A 337 16.95 -12.46 -22.47
N GLY A 338 15.98 -13.35 -22.20
CA GLY A 338 16.19 -14.76 -21.91
C GLY A 338 17.15 -15.02 -20.75
N GLU A 339 18.17 -15.85 -20.95
CA GLU A 339 19.18 -16.20 -19.93
C GLU A 339 19.84 -14.99 -19.26
N ARG A 340 19.95 -13.85 -19.95
CA ARG A 340 20.50 -12.61 -19.37
C ARG A 340 19.53 -11.95 -18.39
N PHE A 341 18.22 -12.12 -18.59
CA PHE A 341 17.18 -11.69 -17.65
C PHE A 341 17.14 -12.60 -16.43
N TYR A 342 17.15 -13.93 -16.61
CA TYR A 342 17.16 -14.86 -15.48
C TYR A 342 18.43 -14.73 -14.62
N LEU A 343 19.61 -14.58 -15.24
CA LEU A 343 20.85 -14.21 -14.55
C LEU A 343 20.69 -12.89 -13.75
N ARG A 344 20.09 -11.85 -14.32
CA ARG A 344 19.83 -10.59 -13.61
C ARG A 344 18.93 -10.79 -12.38
N THR A 345 17.87 -11.58 -12.52
CA THR A 345 16.92 -11.92 -11.44
C THR A 345 17.58 -12.74 -10.33
N LEU A 346 18.52 -13.64 -10.67
CA LEU A 346 19.34 -14.31 -9.66
C LEU A 346 20.28 -13.33 -8.94
N LEU A 347 20.90 -12.40 -9.66
CA LEU A 347 21.82 -11.40 -9.09
C LEU A 347 21.16 -10.37 -8.15
N THR A 348 19.83 -10.27 -8.09
CA THR A 348 19.13 -9.46 -7.06
C THR A 348 18.95 -10.17 -5.73
N ILE A 349 19.14 -11.49 -5.66
CA ILE A 349 18.94 -12.29 -4.42
C ILE A 349 20.18 -13.12 -4.04
N ALA A 350 21.03 -13.48 -5.00
CA ALA A 350 22.15 -14.38 -4.78
C ALA A 350 23.26 -13.68 -4.00
N LYS A 351 23.66 -14.31 -2.90
CA LYS A 351 24.79 -13.93 -2.05
C LYS A 351 25.85 -15.05 -2.14
N SER A 352 27.08 -14.78 -1.73
CA SER A 352 28.21 -15.73 -1.71
C SER A 352 28.69 -16.38 -3.02
N ALA A 353 27.98 -16.24 -4.15
CA ALA A 353 28.36 -16.90 -5.41
C ALA A 353 29.77 -16.53 -5.88
N THR A 354 30.63 -17.52 -6.08
CA THR A 354 32.02 -17.38 -6.53
C THR A 354 32.19 -17.53 -8.05
N SER A 355 31.14 -17.95 -8.76
CA SER A 355 31.14 -18.11 -10.21
C SER A 355 29.74 -18.05 -10.84
N PHE A 356 29.68 -18.12 -12.17
CA PHE A 356 28.42 -18.33 -12.90
C PHE A 356 27.80 -19.73 -12.65
N GLN A 357 28.60 -20.72 -12.26
CA GLN A 357 28.15 -22.09 -11.95
C GLN A 357 27.41 -22.13 -10.61
N ASP A 358 27.90 -21.40 -9.61
CA ASP A 358 27.27 -21.23 -8.30
C ASP A 358 25.86 -20.61 -8.45
N LEU A 359 25.71 -19.62 -9.34
CA LEU A 359 24.42 -19.02 -9.65
C LEU A 359 23.46 -20.02 -10.30
N ARG A 360 23.97 -21.00 -11.08
CA ARG A 360 23.19 -22.13 -11.61
C ARG A 360 22.94 -23.26 -10.60
N THR A 361 23.41 -23.15 -9.37
CA THR A 361 23.26 -24.18 -8.35
C THR A 361 22.23 -23.79 -7.29
N TYR A 362 21.33 -24.71 -6.93
CA TYR A 362 20.35 -24.54 -5.87
C TYR A 362 20.02 -25.89 -5.20
N ASN A 363 19.97 -25.91 -3.86
CA ASN A 363 19.76 -27.11 -3.03
C ASN A 363 20.67 -28.31 -3.40
N GLY A 364 21.93 -28.04 -3.76
CA GLY A 364 22.92 -29.06 -4.15
C GLY A 364 22.81 -29.54 -5.60
N VAL A 365 21.80 -29.11 -6.36
CA VAL A 365 21.60 -29.45 -7.78
C VAL A 365 22.13 -28.30 -8.65
N GLU A 366 23.00 -28.60 -9.62
CA GLU A 366 23.32 -27.70 -10.73
C GLU A 366 22.32 -27.91 -11.87
N TYR A 367 21.81 -26.81 -12.42
CA TYR A 367 20.86 -26.79 -13.53
C TYR A 367 21.54 -26.30 -14.82
N SER A 368 20.95 -26.59 -15.97
CA SER A 368 21.55 -26.27 -17.28
C SER A 368 21.48 -24.77 -17.59
N THR A 369 20.38 -24.11 -17.21
CA THR A 369 20.07 -22.71 -17.51
C THR A 369 19.79 -21.89 -16.25
N PHE A 370 19.99 -20.58 -16.31
CA PHE A 370 19.55 -19.66 -15.27
C PHE A 370 18.01 -19.65 -15.14
N HIS A 371 17.29 -19.88 -16.25
CA HIS A 371 15.84 -20.08 -16.29
C HIS A 371 15.35 -21.19 -15.33
N GLU A 372 15.89 -22.40 -15.45
CA GLU A 372 15.54 -23.55 -14.61
C GLU A 372 15.74 -23.26 -13.12
N VAL A 373 16.81 -22.54 -12.78
CA VAL A 373 17.10 -22.15 -11.40
C VAL A 373 16.11 -21.13 -10.86
N CYS A 374 15.67 -20.18 -11.69
CA CYS A 374 14.59 -19.28 -11.31
C CYS A 374 13.27 -20.02 -11.06
N LEU A 375 12.93 -21.03 -11.87
CA LEU A 375 11.76 -21.90 -11.63
C LEU A 375 11.90 -22.75 -10.36
N ALA A 376 13.08 -23.30 -10.09
CA ALA A 376 13.37 -24.07 -8.88
C ALA A 376 13.27 -23.20 -7.61
N ARG A 377 13.80 -21.97 -7.67
CA ARG A 377 13.74 -20.95 -6.61
C ARG A 377 12.37 -20.24 -6.49
N GLY A 378 11.38 -20.53 -7.34
CA GLY A 378 10.02 -19.95 -7.25
C GLY A 378 9.92 -18.48 -7.69
N LEU A 379 10.80 -18.05 -8.60
CA LEU A 379 10.95 -16.66 -9.07
C LEU A 379 10.22 -16.39 -10.40
N LEU A 380 9.54 -17.40 -10.96
CA LEU A 380 8.85 -17.37 -12.25
C LEU A 380 7.57 -18.21 -12.16
N GLU A 381 6.49 -17.73 -12.78
CA GLU A 381 5.22 -18.45 -12.84
C GLU A 381 5.30 -19.68 -13.77
N ASN A 382 4.70 -20.79 -13.32
CA ASN A 382 4.51 -22.03 -14.06
C ASN A 382 3.49 -22.89 -13.29
N ASP A 383 2.63 -23.67 -13.94
CA ASP A 383 1.64 -24.53 -13.25
C ASP A 383 2.24 -25.61 -12.34
N GLY A 384 3.53 -25.91 -12.52
CA GLY A 384 4.34 -26.66 -11.56
C GLY A 384 4.42 -26.00 -10.18
N GLU A 385 4.08 -24.72 -10.01
CA GLU A 385 3.87 -24.09 -8.71
C GLU A 385 2.62 -24.61 -7.99
N TRP A 386 1.49 -24.75 -8.69
CA TRP A 386 0.25 -25.30 -8.13
C TRP A 386 0.40 -26.78 -7.77
N ARG A 387 1.05 -27.57 -8.66
CA ARG A 387 1.45 -28.96 -8.37
C ARG A 387 2.30 -29.07 -7.10
N ARG A 388 3.33 -28.23 -6.96
CA ARG A 388 4.17 -28.20 -5.76
C ARG A 388 3.39 -27.75 -4.51
N CYS A 389 2.46 -26.81 -4.63
CA CYS A 389 1.59 -26.38 -3.53
C CYS A 389 0.68 -27.51 -3.02
N LEU A 390 0.07 -28.28 -3.93
CA LEU A 390 -0.78 -29.42 -3.57
C LEU A 390 0.05 -30.57 -2.98
N ALA A 391 1.22 -30.87 -3.56
CA ALA A 391 2.14 -31.87 -3.01
C ALA A 391 2.63 -31.51 -1.59
N GLU A 392 3.04 -30.25 -1.37
CA GLU A 392 3.46 -29.74 -0.04
C GLU A 392 2.33 -29.81 1.00
N ALA A 393 1.06 -29.72 0.59
CA ALA A 393 -0.10 -29.83 1.49
C ALA A 393 -0.50 -31.30 1.77
N CYS A 394 -0.34 -32.19 0.78
CA CYS A 394 -0.66 -33.62 0.92
C CYS A 394 0.24 -34.36 1.93
N GLU A 395 1.41 -33.81 2.29
CA GLU A 395 2.25 -34.31 3.39
C GLU A 395 1.66 -34.07 4.79
N ILE A 396 0.61 -33.24 4.92
CA ILE A 396 0.28 -32.57 6.19
C ILE A 396 -1.16 -32.86 6.65
N GLN A 397 -2.16 -32.88 5.74
CA GLN A 397 -3.58 -32.85 6.13
C GLN A 397 -4.52 -33.69 5.27
N THR A 398 -5.75 -33.83 5.77
CA THR A 398 -6.82 -34.66 5.19
C THR A 398 -7.57 -33.99 4.02
N GLY A 399 -8.26 -34.83 3.22
CA GLY A 399 -8.86 -34.43 1.95
C GLY A 399 -9.85 -33.24 1.96
N SER A 400 -10.51 -32.91 3.07
CA SER A 400 -11.42 -31.75 3.13
C SER A 400 -10.69 -30.41 2.97
N GLN A 401 -9.59 -30.23 3.70
CA GLN A 401 -8.76 -29.02 3.62
C GLN A 401 -8.03 -28.94 2.26
N LEU A 402 -7.66 -30.09 1.68
CA LEU A 402 -7.11 -30.15 0.33
C LEU A 402 -8.14 -29.70 -0.72
N ARG A 403 -9.44 -30.02 -0.59
CA ARG A 403 -10.49 -29.52 -1.50
C ARG A 403 -10.68 -28.00 -1.40
N GLN A 404 -10.64 -27.41 -0.20
CA GLN A 404 -10.67 -25.94 -0.04
C GLN A 404 -9.42 -25.28 -0.64
N LEU A 405 -8.24 -25.87 -0.44
CA LEU A 405 -7.00 -25.41 -1.07
C LEU A 405 -7.09 -25.46 -2.60
N PHE A 406 -7.64 -26.54 -3.17
CA PHE A 406 -7.86 -26.67 -4.62
C PHE A 406 -8.83 -25.61 -5.15
N ALA A 407 -9.97 -25.38 -4.48
CA ALA A 407 -10.90 -24.31 -4.82
C ALA A 407 -10.23 -22.92 -4.79
N THR A 408 -9.41 -22.66 -3.78
CA THR A 408 -8.65 -21.40 -3.64
C THR A 408 -7.65 -21.20 -4.78
N LEU A 409 -6.97 -22.27 -5.22
CA LEU A 409 -6.04 -22.24 -6.35
C LEU A 409 -6.76 -22.00 -7.68
N LEU A 410 -7.91 -22.65 -7.92
CA LEU A 410 -8.76 -22.36 -9.09
C LEU A 410 -9.16 -20.87 -9.11
N GLN A 411 -9.73 -20.38 -8.00
CA GLN A 411 -10.28 -19.03 -7.91
C GLN A 411 -9.22 -17.91 -8.11
N PHE A 412 -8.06 -18.00 -7.45
CA PHE A 412 -7.12 -16.89 -7.39
C PHE A 412 -5.83 -17.07 -8.20
N CYS A 413 -5.57 -18.25 -8.78
CA CYS A 413 -4.34 -18.50 -9.54
C CYS A 413 -4.57 -18.81 -11.02
N SER A 414 -5.78 -19.24 -11.39
CA SER A 414 -6.19 -19.64 -12.75
C SER A 414 -5.18 -20.59 -13.43
N PRO A 415 -5.05 -21.85 -12.95
CA PRO A 415 -4.17 -22.84 -13.55
C PRO A 415 -4.47 -23.04 -15.05
N SER A 416 -3.44 -23.28 -15.87
CA SER A 416 -3.62 -23.48 -17.31
C SER A 416 -4.19 -24.86 -17.69
N GLN A 417 -3.99 -25.85 -16.82
CA GLN A 417 -4.44 -27.24 -16.97
C GLN A 417 -5.02 -27.77 -15.63
N PRO A 418 -6.14 -27.21 -15.14
CA PRO A 418 -6.74 -27.61 -13.85
C PRO A 418 -7.20 -29.07 -13.85
N GLU A 419 -7.55 -29.62 -15.02
CA GLU A 419 -7.97 -31.00 -15.20
C GLU A 419 -6.85 -32.01 -14.88
N LEU A 420 -5.60 -31.68 -15.23
CA LEU A 420 -4.45 -32.53 -14.92
C LEU A 420 -4.10 -32.47 -13.43
N LEU A 421 -4.23 -31.30 -12.80
CA LEU A 421 -4.07 -31.17 -11.35
C LEU A 421 -5.16 -31.94 -10.60
N TRP A 422 -6.41 -31.93 -11.09
CA TRP A 422 -7.46 -32.78 -10.53
C TRP A 422 -7.12 -34.26 -10.69
N MET A 423 -6.76 -34.73 -11.89
CA MET A 423 -6.42 -36.13 -12.13
C MET A 423 -5.23 -36.63 -11.29
N GLU A 424 -4.27 -35.76 -10.98
CA GLU A 424 -3.09 -36.09 -10.17
C GLU A 424 -3.37 -36.15 -8.66
N PHE A 425 -4.24 -35.30 -8.13
CA PHE A 425 -4.49 -35.16 -6.69
C PHE A 425 -5.88 -35.65 -6.23
N ARG A 426 -6.78 -36.07 -7.14
CA ARG A 426 -8.17 -36.47 -6.81
C ARG A 426 -8.29 -37.53 -5.71
N ASP A 427 -7.32 -38.43 -5.58
CA ASP A 427 -7.38 -39.51 -4.59
C ASP A 427 -7.15 -38.94 -3.17
N ASN A 428 -6.22 -37.99 -3.02
CA ASN A 428 -6.02 -37.20 -1.79
C ASN A 428 -7.18 -36.23 -1.54
N LEU A 429 -7.69 -35.56 -2.59
CA LEU A 429 -8.81 -34.63 -2.50
C LEU A 429 -10.11 -35.35 -2.10
N CYS A 430 -10.33 -36.58 -2.55
CA CYS A 430 -11.51 -37.38 -2.23
C CYS A 430 -11.33 -38.30 -1.00
N GLU A 431 -10.23 -38.15 -0.26
CA GLU A 431 -9.96 -38.92 0.95
C GLU A 431 -11.15 -38.86 1.93
N ARG A 432 -11.45 -40.01 2.55
CA ARG A 432 -12.56 -40.24 3.49
C ARG A 432 -13.98 -40.13 2.90
N LEU A 433 -14.18 -39.57 1.70
CA LEU A 433 -15.51 -39.51 1.06
C LEU A 433 -16.12 -40.90 0.82
N HIS A 434 -15.30 -41.92 0.58
CA HIS A 434 -15.74 -43.31 0.47
C HIS A 434 -16.50 -43.80 1.72
N GLN A 435 -16.07 -43.38 2.92
CA GLN A 435 -16.74 -43.70 4.18
C GLN A 435 -18.04 -42.91 4.36
N SER A 436 -18.12 -41.69 3.78
CA SER A 436 -19.33 -40.88 3.79
C SER A 436 -20.41 -41.48 2.87
N LEU A 437 -20.08 -41.79 1.62
CA LEU A 437 -20.99 -42.43 0.65
C LEU A 437 -21.49 -43.80 1.16
N THR A 438 -20.60 -44.61 1.75
CA THR A 438 -21.00 -45.89 2.36
C THR A 438 -21.99 -45.70 3.53
N ARG A 439 -21.86 -44.63 4.31
CA ARG A 439 -22.85 -44.27 5.37
C ARG A 439 -24.18 -43.75 4.80
N MET A 440 -24.16 -43.14 3.62
CA MET A 440 -25.36 -42.73 2.88
C MET A 440 -26.02 -43.91 2.13
N GLY A 441 -25.51 -45.15 2.29
CA GLY A 441 -26.12 -46.37 1.77
C GLY A 441 -25.52 -46.87 0.44
N HIS A 442 -24.53 -46.19 -0.12
CA HIS A 442 -23.92 -46.57 -1.39
C HIS A 442 -23.02 -47.81 -1.23
N GLN A 443 -23.20 -48.80 -2.10
CA GLN A 443 -22.41 -50.04 -2.08
C GLN A 443 -21.20 -49.94 -3.02
N ASN A 444 -19.98 -50.10 -2.47
CA ASN A 444 -18.71 -49.96 -3.20
C ASN A 444 -18.61 -48.69 -4.09
N PRO A 445 -18.71 -47.47 -3.51
CA PRO A 445 -18.77 -46.19 -4.25
C PRO A 445 -17.43 -45.75 -4.88
N SER A 446 -16.65 -46.67 -5.45
CA SER A 446 -15.28 -46.41 -5.94
C SER A 446 -15.23 -45.37 -7.07
N GLU A 447 -16.13 -45.44 -8.06
CA GLU A 447 -16.24 -44.40 -9.11
C GLU A 447 -17.02 -43.17 -8.59
N GLU A 448 -18.05 -43.38 -7.77
CA GLU A 448 -18.91 -42.32 -7.22
C GLU A 448 -18.17 -41.34 -6.29
N VAL A 449 -17.08 -41.77 -5.65
CA VAL A 449 -16.24 -40.97 -4.73
C VAL A 449 -15.63 -39.74 -5.41
N HIS A 450 -15.19 -39.85 -6.66
CA HIS A 450 -14.63 -38.71 -7.39
C HIS A 450 -15.72 -37.77 -7.88
N ASP A 451 -16.87 -38.31 -8.31
CA ASP A 451 -18.02 -37.53 -8.77
C ASP A 451 -18.62 -36.68 -7.63
N TYR A 452 -18.79 -37.30 -6.45
CA TYR A 452 -19.18 -36.60 -5.23
C TYR A 452 -18.10 -35.60 -4.77
N GLY A 453 -16.82 -35.91 -5.00
CA GLY A 453 -15.72 -34.97 -4.77
C GLY A 453 -15.80 -33.70 -5.64
N LEU A 454 -16.13 -33.86 -6.92
CA LEU A 454 -16.40 -32.73 -7.84
C LEU A 454 -17.64 -31.94 -7.41
N TYR A 455 -18.71 -32.61 -6.98
CA TYR A 455 -19.91 -31.94 -6.47
C TYR A 455 -19.62 -31.09 -5.23
N LEU A 456 -18.89 -31.62 -4.25
CA LEU A 456 -18.46 -30.85 -3.07
C LEU A 456 -17.53 -29.68 -3.44
N LEU A 457 -16.60 -29.89 -4.39
CA LEU A 457 -15.72 -28.82 -4.89
C LEU A 457 -16.51 -27.70 -5.59
N ASN A 458 -17.52 -28.06 -6.39
CA ASN A 458 -18.42 -27.11 -7.05
C ASN A 458 -19.24 -26.33 -6.01
N ASN A 459 -19.72 -26.99 -4.95
CA ASN A 459 -20.42 -26.32 -3.84
C ASN A 459 -19.52 -25.31 -3.12
N THR A 460 -18.24 -25.62 -2.87
CA THR A 460 -17.27 -24.66 -2.31
C THR A 460 -17.06 -23.46 -3.22
N LEU A 461 -16.92 -23.67 -4.54
CA LEU A 461 -16.81 -22.56 -5.50
C LEU A 461 -18.08 -21.68 -5.51
N MET A 462 -19.27 -22.29 -5.45
CA MET A 462 -20.55 -21.56 -5.47
C MET A 462 -20.74 -20.62 -4.27
N GLN A 463 -20.14 -20.92 -3.10
CA GLN A 463 -20.12 -19.98 -1.96
C GLN A 463 -19.45 -18.64 -2.31
N THR A 464 -18.49 -18.66 -3.24
CA THR A 464 -17.77 -17.47 -3.70
C THR A 464 -18.41 -16.81 -4.94
N GLY A 465 -19.36 -17.50 -5.59
CA GLY A 465 -20.00 -17.08 -6.84
C GLY A 465 -19.39 -17.68 -8.12
N HIS A 466 -18.58 -18.74 -7.98
CA HIS A 466 -17.96 -19.46 -9.10
C HIS A 466 -18.53 -20.88 -9.25
N THR A 467 -18.29 -21.52 -10.39
CA THR A 467 -18.64 -22.93 -10.63
C THR A 467 -17.51 -23.66 -11.36
N LEU A 468 -17.57 -25.00 -11.43
CA LEU A 468 -16.65 -25.77 -12.27
C LEU A 468 -16.78 -25.48 -13.78
N LEU A 469 -17.89 -24.86 -14.23
CA LEU A 469 -18.06 -24.42 -15.62
C LEU A 469 -17.18 -23.22 -15.98
N ASP A 470 -16.73 -22.44 -14.99
CA ASP A 470 -15.86 -21.28 -15.19
C ASP A 470 -14.42 -21.68 -15.58
N TYR A 471 -14.07 -22.96 -15.42
CA TYR A 471 -12.73 -23.51 -15.62
C TYR A 471 -12.71 -24.48 -16.81
N PRO A 472 -12.21 -24.06 -17.98
CA PRO A 472 -12.12 -24.93 -19.15
C PRO A 472 -11.45 -26.28 -18.83
N ASN A 473 -11.99 -27.35 -19.43
CA ASN A 473 -11.55 -28.74 -19.27
C ASN A 473 -11.74 -29.39 -17.88
N MET A 474 -12.14 -28.67 -16.83
CA MET A 474 -12.42 -29.31 -15.53
C MET A 474 -13.55 -30.35 -15.67
N PRO A 475 -13.39 -31.58 -15.12
CA PRO A 475 -14.49 -32.52 -15.03
C PRO A 475 -15.66 -31.95 -14.22
N LEU A 476 -16.88 -32.19 -14.69
CA LEU A 476 -18.12 -31.82 -14.01
C LEU A 476 -18.71 -33.04 -13.29
N PRO A 477 -19.53 -32.86 -12.23
CA PRO A 477 -20.29 -33.95 -11.64
C PRO A 477 -21.27 -34.53 -12.66
N MET A 478 -21.25 -35.86 -12.84
CA MET A 478 -22.13 -36.60 -13.73
C MET A 478 -23.48 -36.91 -13.06
N ARG A 479 -23.52 -37.05 -11.73
CA ARG A 479 -24.78 -37.17 -10.98
C ARG A 479 -25.33 -35.81 -10.59
N ASP A 480 -26.66 -35.71 -10.65
CA ASP A 480 -27.41 -34.61 -10.03
C ASP A 480 -27.59 -34.86 -8.52
N TRP A 481 -26.49 -34.75 -7.78
CA TRP A 481 -26.47 -34.83 -6.31
C TRP A 481 -27.31 -33.72 -5.64
N SER A 482 -27.82 -32.72 -6.40
CA SER A 482 -28.75 -31.74 -5.86
C SER A 482 -30.18 -32.29 -5.72
N ARG A 483 -30.57 -33.33 -6.45
CA ARG A 483 -31.86 -34.01 -6.23
C ARG A 483 -31.93 -34.81 -4.93
N GLU A 484 -30.80 -34.93 -4.23
CA GLU A 484 -30.70 -35.58 -2.92
C GLU A 484 -30.65 -34.56 -1.76
N ARG A 485 -30.72 -33.24 -2.03
CA ARG A 485 -30.86 -32.16 -1.03
C ARG A 485 -31.56 -30.90 -1.58
N ASP A 486 -32.57 -30.40 -0.87
CA ASP A 486 -33.16 -29.06 -1.10
C ASP A 486 -32.12 -27.93 -1.07
N ASN A 487 -32.50 -26.75 -1.61
CA ASN A 487 -31.66 -25.55 -1.83
C ASN A 487 -30.48 -25.44 -0.83
N PRO A 488 -29.22 -25.59 -1.27
CA PRO A 488 -28.08 -25.76 -0.37
C PRO A 488 -27.79 -24.52 0.50
N LEU A 489 -28.23 -23.33 0.09
CA LEU A 489 -28.08 -22.12 0.90
C LEU A 489 -29.12 -22.06 2.04
N ILE A 490 -30.34 -22.52 1.78
CA ILE A 490 -31.38 -22.68 2.81
C ILE A 490 -31.02 -23.85 3.73
N ALA A 491 -30.58 -24.99 3.17
CA ALA A 491 -30.09 -26.12 3.95
C ALA A 491 -28.92 -25.70 4.87
N GLN A 492 -27.96 -24.90 4.41
CA GLN A 492 -26.87 -24.37 5.26
C GLN A 492 -27.39 -23.50 6.42
N GLN A 493 -28.51 -22.78 6.26
CA GLN A 493 -29.12 -22.00 7.35
C GLN A 493 -30.08 -22.82 8.24
N LEU A 494 -30.30 -24.10 7.94
CA LEU A 494 -31.11 -25.04 8.73
C LEU A 494 -30.30 -26.23 9.29
N ASP A 495 -29.02 -26.38 8.93
CA ASP A 495 -28.11 -27.45 9.40
C ASP A 495 -27.65 -27.26 10.87
N TYR A 496 -28.16 -26.25 11.56
CA TYR A 496 -27.90 -26.01 12.98
C TYR A 496 -28.58 -27.07 13.86
N ASN A 497 -27.86 -27.58 14.86
CA ASN A 497 -28.45 -28.49 15.85
C ASN A 497 -29.44 -27.72 16.75
N THR A 498 -30.73 -27.81 16.45
CA THR A 498 -31.79 -27.04 17.11
C THR A 498 -31.87 -27.25 18.62
N ASP A 499 -31.44 -28.41 19.13
CA ASP A 499 -31.42 -28.69 20.57
C ASP A 499 -30.21 -28.02 21.26
N ALA A 500 -29.05 -27.99 20.58
CA ALA A 500 -27.88 -27.27 21.07
C ALA A 500 -28.08 -25.74 21.02
N GLU A 501 -28.69 -25.22 19.96
CA GLU A 501 -29.11 -23.81 19.88
C GLU A 501 -30.10 -23.47 21.02
N ARG A 502 -31.02 -24.39 21.35
CA ARG A 502 -31.95 -24.21 22.47
C ARG A 502 -31.24 -24.19 23.83
N GLU A 503 -30.23 -25.03 24.02
CA GLU A 503 -29.41 -25.04 25.24
C GLU A 503 -28.65 -23.70 25.39
N GLN A 504 -28.02 -23.20 24.33
CA GLN A 504 -27.36 -21.88 24.35
C GLN A 504 -28.35 -20.73 24.59
N ALA A 505 -29.53 -20.76 23.98
CA ALA A 505 -30.58 -19.76 24.23
C ALA A 505 -31.04 -19.76 25.70
N LEU A 506 -31.28 -20.94 26.28
CA LEU A 506 -31.67 -21.10 27.69
C LEU A 506 -30.54 -20.68 28.66
N ALA A 507 -29.27 -20.82 28.27
CA ALA A 507 -28.13 -20.34 29.05
C ALA A 507 -27.95 -18.81 28.96
N HIS A 508 -28.14 -18.20 27.78
CA HIS A 508 -27.88 -16.77 27.55
C HIS A 508 -29.03 -15.83 27.96
N ILE A 509 -30.30 -16.21 27.74
CA ILE A 509 -31.44 -15.33 28.06
C ILE A 509 -31.48 -14.88 29.54
N PRO A 510 -31.15 -15.72 30.54
CA PRO A 510 -31.04 -15.30 31.94
C PRO A 510 -29.84 -14.39 32.25
N MET A 511 -28.88 -14.23 31.34
CA MET A 511 -27.70 -13.37 31.51
C MET A 511 -27.89 -11.95 30.93
N LEU A 512 -28.98 -11.71 30.21
CA LEU A 512 -29.33 -10.38 29.69
C LEU A 512 -29.68 -9.43 30.84
N ASN A 513 -29.15 -8.21 30.81
CA ASN A 513 -29.62 -7.13 31.70
C ASN A 513 -31.03 -6.63 31.27
N THR A 514 -31.66 -5.76 32.07
CA THR A 514 -33.03 -5.28 31.83
C THR A 514 -33.24 -4.66 30.44
N GLU A 515 -32.29 -3.85 29.95
CA GLU A 515 -32.36 -3.15 28.67
C GLU A 515 -32.10 -4.12 27.50
N GLN A 516 -31.04 -4.93 27.63
CA GLN A 516 -30.72 -6.00 26.69
C GLN A 516 -31.88 -7.00 26.55
N ARG A 517 -32.61 -7.24 27.64
CA ARG A 517 -33.78 -8.10 27.68
C ARG A 517 -35.00 -7.48 27.01
N SER A 518 -35.27 -6.18 27.22
CA SER A 518 -36.34 -5.49 26.48
C SER A 518 -36.07 -5.51 24.97
N ALA A 519 -34.84 -5.17 24.56
CA ALA A 519 -34.45 -5.22 23.15
C ALA A 519 -34.61 -6.63 22.55
N PHE A 520 -34.23 -7.68 23.29
CA PHE A 520 -34.46 -9.06 22.88
C PHE A 520 -35.97 -9.37 22.74
N ASP A 521 -36.79 -9.08 23.76
CA ASP A 521 -38.22 -9.42 23.77
C ASP A 521 -39.02 -8.65 22.71
N ASP A 522 -38.59 -7.46 22.29
CA ASP A 522 -39.21 -6.69 21.21
C ASP A 522 -38.77 -7.14 19.81
N ILE A 523 -37.49 -7.49 19.63
CA ILE A 523 -36.99 -8.08 18.36
C ILE A 523 -37.66 -9.43 18.08
N ILE A 524 -37.71 -10.33 19.07
CA ILE A 524 -38.35 -11.65 18.91
C ILE A 524 -39.83 -11.50 18.55
N ARG A 525 -40.57 -10.61 19.24
CA ARG A 525 -41.99 -10.35 18.95
C ARG A 525 -42.21 -9.87 17.51
N SER A 526 -41.33 -9.01 16.98
CA SER A 526 -41.43 -8.57 15.59
C SER A 526 -41.25 -9.71 14.58
N VAL A 527 -40.39 -10.70 14.89
CA VAL A 527 -40.15 -11.88 14.04
C VAL A 527 -41.29 -12.90 14.16
N GLU A 528 -41.79 -13.16 15.37
CA GLU A 528 -42.85 -14.15 15.61
C GLU A 528 -44.22 -13.67 15.07
N ASP A 529 -44.58 -12.40 15.30
CA ASP A 529 -45.81 -11.79 14.78
C ASP A 529 -45.69 -11.39 13.28
N ASN A 530 -44.51 -11.52 12.67
CA ASN A 530 -44.20 -11.09 11.30
C ASN A 530 -44.47 -9.59 11.04
N HIS A 531 -44.22 -8.74 12.03
CA HIS A 531 -44.42 -7.29 11.92
C HIS A 531 -43.42 -6.58 10.98
N GLY A 532 -42.28 -7.21 10.65
CA GLY A 532 -41.30 -6.67 9.71
C GLY A 532 -40.69 -5.34 10.13
N GLN A 533 -40.48 -5.12 11.44
CA GLN A 533 -39.99 -3.83 11.94
C GLN A 533 -38.49 -3.67 11.72
N THR A 534 -38.05 -2.41 11.60
CA THR A 534 -36.63 -2.05 11.57
C THR A 534 -36.23 -1.49 12.93
N PHE A 535 -35.26 -2.13 13.58
CA PHE A 535 -34.67 -1.72 14.85
C PHE A 535 -33.25 -1.18 14.64
N PHE A 536 -32.82 -0.27 15.52
CA PHE A 536 -31.42 0.10 15.65
C PHE A 536 -30.96 -0.18 17.09
N LEU A 537 -30.10 -1.18 17.27
CA LEU A 537 -29.53 -1.52 18.58
C LEU A 537 -28.31 -0.64 18.86
N TYR A 538 -28.57 0.49 19.50
CA TYR A 538 -27.56 1.43 19.99
C TYR A 538 -26.77 0.86 21.19
N GLY A 539 -25.55 1.36 21.36
CA GLY A 539 -24.75 1.17 22.57
C GLY A 539 -23.25 1.37 22.29
N PRO A 540 -22.47 1.98 23.19
CA PRO A 540 -21.02 2.11 23.05
C PRO A 540 -20.23 0.80 22.87
N GLY A 541 -18.95 0.93 22.54
CA GLY A 541 -17.99 -0.17 22.49
C GLY A 541 -17.93 -0.96 23.81
N GLY A 542 -18.31 -2.25 23.76
CA GLY A 542 -18.22 -3.17 24.90
C GLY A 542 -19.51 -3.43 25.68
N THR A 543 -20.64 -2.77 25.37
CA THR A 543 -21.92 -2.93 26.11
C THR A 543 -22.69 -4.23 25.85
N GLY A 544 -22.13 -5.15 25.06
CA GLY A 544 -22.73 -6.47 24.82
C GLY A 544 -23.69 -6.58 23.64
N LYS A 545 -23.72 -5.63 22.70
CA LYS A 545 -24.53 -5.72 21.45
C LYS A 545 -24.43 -7.11 20.78
N THR A 546 -23.21 -7.61 20.59
CA THR A 546 -22.93 -8.94 20.02
C THR A 546 -23.49 -10.11 20.85
N PHE A 547 -23.64 -9.94 22.16
CA PHE A 547 -24.27 -10.94 23.03
C PHE A 547 -25.79 -11.00 22.83
N ILE A 548 -26.45 -9.85 22.61
CA ILE A 548 -27.86 -9.83 22.18
C ILE A 548 -28.00 -10.53 20.82
N TYR A 549 -27.20 -10.16 19.81
CA TYR A 549 -27.31 -10.78 18.48
C TYR A 549 -27.17 -12.30 18.52
N ARG A 550 -26.18 -12.81 19.27
CA ARG A 550 -26.01 -14.26 19.50
C ARG A 550 -27.21 -14.88 20.19
N THR A 551 -27.74 -14.25 21.23
CA THR A 551 -28.92 -14.75 21.97
C THR A 551 -30.19 -14.79 21.10
N VAL A 552 -30.40 -13.77 20.27
CA VAL A 552 -31.49 -13.75 19.27
C VAL A 552 -31.30 -14.86 18.22
N CYS A 553 -30.07 -15.05 17.72
CA CYS A 553 -29.75 -16.13 16.78
C CYS A 553 -30.06 -17.51 17.37
N HIS A 554 -29.56 -17.80 18.57
CA HIS A 554 -29.79 -19.09 19.24
C HIS A 554 -31.28 -19.35 19.47
N HIS A 555 -32.03 -18.34 19.93
CA HIS A 555 -33.46 -18.49 20.14
C HIS A 555 -34.20 -18.87 18.85
N LEU A 556 -34.03 -18.08 17.79
CA LEU A 556 -34.73 -18.27 16.51
C LEU A 556 -34.24 -19.54 15.77
N ARG A 557 -32.94 -19.83 15.74
CA ARG A 557 -32.41 -21.06 15.13
C ARG A 557 -32.90 -22.31 15.86
N SER A 558 -33.14 -22.25 17.18
CA SER A 558 -33.80 -23.35 17.92
C SER A 558 -35.27 -23.60 17.52
N GLN A 559 -35.89 -22.65 16.81
CA GLN A 559 -37.21 -22.76 16.18
C GLN A 559 -37.13 -23.11 14.67
N SER A 560 -35.94 -23.38 14.11
CA SER A 560 -35.69 -23.55 12.66
C SER A 560 -35.99 -22.30 11.79
N LYS A 561 -35.84 -21.10 12.36
CA LYS A 561 -35.98 -19.82 11.65
C LYS A 561 -34.69 -19.40 10.94
N VAL A 562 -34.80 -18.77 9.77
CA VAL A 562 -33.66 -18.34 8.95
C VAL A 562 -33.21 -16.94 9.39
N VAL A 563 -32.04 -16.89 10.04
CA VAL A 563 -31.44 -15.66 10.58
C VAL A 563 -30.12 -15.34 9.88
N LEU A 564 -30.12 -14.28 9.06
CA LEU A 564 -28.94 -13.83 8.32
C LEU A 564 -28.13 -12.80 9.10
N CYS A 565 -26.91 -13.19 9.47
CA CYS A 565 -25.95 -12.30 10.13
C CYS A 565 -25.04 -11.61 9.11
N SER A 566 -24.97 -10.28 9.18
CA SER A 566 -24.10 -9.46 8.35
C SER A 566 -23.38 -8.39 9.16
N ALA A 567 -22.25 -7.90 8.64
CA ALA A 567 -21.61 -6.71 9.18
C ALA A 567 -20.90 -5.88 8.10
N SER A 568 -20.60 -4.63 8.43
CA SER A 568 -19.92 -3.71 7.53
C SER A 568 -18.44 -4.01 7.28
N SER A 569 -17.78 -4.77 8.15
CA SER A 569 -16.39 -5.21 8.00
C SER A 569 -16.25 -6.73 8.18
N GLY A 570 -15.21 -7.34 7.57
CA GLY A 570 -14.97 -8.78 7.68
C GLY A 570 -14.69 -9.25 9.11
N ILE A 571 -14.02 -8.39 9.90
CA ILE A 571 -13.66 -8.68 11.30
C ILE A 571 -14.90 -8.64 12.20
N ALA A 572 -15.80 -7.67 12.00
CA ALA A 572 -17.08 -7.64 12.72
C ALA A 572 -17.97 -8.85 12.35
N ALA A 573 -17.97 -9.25 11.07
CA ALA A 573 -18.75 -10.40 10.61
C ALA A 573 -18.36 -11.71 11.31
N LEU A 574 -17.06 -11.95 11.56
CA LEU A 574 -16.57 -13.13 12.31
C LEU A 574 -17.05 -13.21 13.78
N LEU A 575 -17.60 -12.13 14.33
CA LEU A 575 -18.12 -12.10 15.70
C LEU A 575 -19.60 -12.53 15.77
N LEU A 576 -20.29 -12.58 14.63
CA LEU A 576 -21.69 -12.98 14.51
C LEU A 576 -21.80 -14.45 14.03
N PRO A 577 -22.76 -15.26 14.54
CA PRO A 577 -22.89 -16.67 14.18
C PRO A 577 -23.12 -16.91 12.67
N GLY A 578 -22.13 -17.49 11.98
CA GLY A 578 -22.12 -17.65 10.52
C GLY A 578 -22.08 -16.34 9.70
N GLY A 579 -21.62 -15.24 10.30
CA GLY A 579 -21.70 -13.89 9.74
C GLY A 579 -20.85 -13.64 8.48
N ARG A 580 -21.35 -12.81 7.56
CA ARG A 580 -20.65 -12.40 6.33
C ARG A 580 -20.61 -10.87 6.18
N THR A 581 -19.77 -10.32 5.30
CA THR A 581 -19.86 -8.88 5.01
C THR A 581 -21.11 -8.57 4.20
N ALA A 582 -21.80 -7.46 4.50
CA ALA A 582 -23.07 -7.11 3.84
C ALA A 582 -22.94 -7.07 2.30
N HIS A 583 -21.88 -6.45 1.77
CA HIS A 583 -21.52 -6.49 0.35
C HIS A 583 -21.40 -7.92 -0.23
N SER A 584 -20.83 -8.86 0.52
CA SER A 584 -20.63 -10.25 0.05
C SER A 584 -21.89 -11.11 0.17
N LEU A 585 -22.72 -10.84 1.17
CA LEU A 585 -23.98 -11.56 1.43
C LEU A 585 -25.07 -11.11 0.45
N PHE A 586 -25.25 -9.80 0.31
CA PHE A 586 -26.32 -9.20 -0.47
C PHE A 586 -25.90 -8.80 -1.90
N LYS A 587 -24.64 -8.98 -2.31
CA LYS A 587 -24.12 -8.61 -3.65
C LYS A 587 -24.34 -7.12 -4.01
N ILE A 588 -24.21 -6.25 -3.01
CA ILE A 588 -24.25 -4.78 -3.16
C ILE A 588 -23.10 -4.34 -4.12
N PRO A 589 -23.35 -3.48 -5.12
CA PRO A 589 -22.29 -2.90 -5.95
C PRO A 589 -21.26 -2.12 -5.13
N ILE A 590 -19.98 -2.19 -5.52
CA ILE A 590 -18.87 -1.50 -4.83
C ILE A 590 -18.51 -0.18 -5.52
N ASP A 591 -18.52 -0.15 -6.85
CA ASP A 591 -18.25 1.03 -7.67
C ASP A 591 -19.54 1.59 -8.29
N GLY A 592 -19.64 2.92 -8.41
CA GLY A 592 -20.72 3.58 -9.15
C GLY A 592 -22.09 3.62 -8.45
N LEU A 593 -22.15 3.34 -7.14
CA LEU A 593 -23.38 3.31 -6.36
C LEU A 593 -24.11 4.67 -6.38
N CYS A 594 -25.40 4.65 -6.69
CA CYS A 594 -26.27 5.82 -6.84
C CYS A 594 -27.67 5.51 -6.25
N GLU A 595 -28.58 6.49 -6.24
CA GLU A 595 -29.93 6.32 -5.69
C GLU A 595 -30.71 5.18 -6.37
N ASP A 596 -30.56 4.99 -7.69
CA ASP A 596 -31.25 3.93 -8.45
C ASP A 596 -30.57 2.54 -8.36
N SER A 597 -29.55 2.38 -7.53
CA SER A 597 -28.82 1.12 -7.41
C SER A 597 -29.64 0.03 -6.70
N VAL A 598 -29.60 -1.18 -7.27
CA VAL A 598 -30.11 -2.43 -6.68
C VAL A 598 -28.97 -3.45 -6.55
N CYS A 599 -29.18 -4.45 -5.71
CA CYS A 599 -28.20 -5.51 -5.49
C CYS A 599 -28.13 -6.45 -6.71
N ASN A 600 -26.95 -7.01 -6.97
CA ASN A 600 -26.73 -7.94 -8.08
C ASN A 600 -27.24 -9.36 -7.75
N ILE A 601 -28.55 -9.50 -7.56
CA ILE A 601 -29.25 -10.76 -7.26
C ILE A 601 -30.36 -10.98 -8.30
N PRO A 602 -30.32 -12.07 -9.11
CA PRO A 602 -31.40 -12.38 -10.04
C PRO A 602 -32.64 -12.90 -9.29
N LYS A 603 -33.85 -12.60 -9.81
CA LYS A 603 -35.12 -13.05 -9.17
C LYS A 603 -35.27 -14.57 -9.07
N GLU A 604 -34.66 -15.32 -9.98
CA GLU A 604 -34.70 -16.78 -10.02
C GLU A 604 -33.31 -17.33 -9.66
N GLY A 605 -33.14 -17.80 -8.43
CA GLY A 605 -31.87 -18.32 -7.96
C GLY A 605 -31.79 -18.50 -6.45
N ALA A 606 -30.95 -19.45 -6.01
CA ALA A 606 -30.91 -19.95 -4.64
C ALA A 606 -30.74 -18.89 -3.54
N LEU A 607 -30.06 -17.76 -3.83
CA LEU A 607 -29.91 -16.64 -2.89
C LEU A 607 -31.17 -15.78 -2.80
N ALA A 608 -31.89 -15.57 -3.90
CA ALA A 608 -33.18 -14.88 -3.86
C ALA A 608 -34.21 -15.69 -3.07
N ASP A 609 -34.19 -17.03 -3.21
CA ASP A 609 -35.06 -17.92 -2.45
C ASP A 609 -34.71 -17.92 -0.95
N LEU A 610 -33.42 -17.93 -0.60
CA LEU A 610 -32.98 -17.75 0.79
C LEU A 610 -33.52 -16.44 1.38
N LEU A 611 -33.41 -15.33 0.64
CA LEU A 611 -33.88 -14.01 1.08
C LEU A 611 -35.41 -13.95 1.22
N ARG A 612 -36.17 -14.64 0.35
CA ARG A 612 -37.63 -14.78 0.50
C ARG A 612 -38.00 -15.48 1.82
N THR A 613 -37.27 -16.55 2.15
CA THR A 613 -37.44 -17.36 3.37
C THR A 613 -36.79 -16.77 4.62
N THR A 614 -36.11 -15.63 4.53
CA THR A 614 -35.41 -15.03 5.69
C THR A 614 -36.40 -14.36 6.64
N ASP A 615 -36.34 -14.73 7.92
CA ASP A 615 -37.19 -14.17 8.99
C ASP A 615 -36.58 -12.91 9.63
N LEU A 616 -35.24 -12.87 9.75
CA LEU A 616 -34.50 -11.81 10.42
C LEU A 616 -33.16 -11.53 9.71
N ILE A 617 -32.86 -10.24 9.51
CA ILE A 617 -31.53 -9.76 9.13
C ILE A 617 -30.92 -9.00 10.32
N ILE A 618 -29.69 -9.35 10.69
CA ILE A 618 -28.85 -8.56 11.61
C ILE A 618 -27.72 -7.93 10.79
N TRP A 619 -27.48 -6.63 10.95
CA TRP A 619 -26.39 -5.90 10.28
C TRP A 619 -25.61 -5.06 11.30
N ASP A 620 -24.47 -5.58 11.77
CA ASP A 620 -23.62 -4.91 12.76
C ASP A 620 -22.61 -3.92 12.11
N GLU A 621 -22.18 -2.91 12.88
CA GLU A 621 -21.38 -1.77 12.42
C GLU A 621 -21.98 -1.03 11.20
N ALA A 622 -23.31 -0.99 11.07
CA ALA A 622 -24.06 -0.46 9.91
C ALA A 622 -23.73 1.00 9.54
N LEU A 623 -23.32 1.81 10.53
CA LEU A 623 -22.92 3.21 10.35
C LEU A 623 -21.59 3.38 9.60
N MET A 624 -20.79 2.32 9.45
CA MET A 624 -19.55 2.35 8.64
C MET A 624 -19.81 2.32 7.13
N GLN A 625 -21.06 2.28 6.68
CA GLN A 625 -21.44 2.15 5.27
C GLN A 625 -22.29 3.34 4.79
N ASN A 626 -22.19 3.65 3.49
CA ASN A 626 -22.96 4.73 2.87
C ASN A 626 -24.47 4.42 2.91
N ARG A 627 -25.31 5.43 3.16
CA ARG A 627 -26.78 5.36 3.13
C ARG A 627 -27.33 4.53 1.95
N LEU A 628 -26.76 4.74 0.76
CA LEU A 628 -27.13 4.06 -0.48
C LEU A 628 -26.97 2.52 -0.42
N THR A 629 -26.07 1.96 0.41
CA THR A 629 -25.93 0.49 0.53
C THR A 629 -27.14 -0.14 1.21
N HIS A 630 -27.76 0.60 2.14
CA HIS A 630 -28.95 0.14 2.87
C HIS A 630 -30.19 0.25 1.99
N GLU A 631 -30.35 1.35 1.24
CA GLU A 631 -31.41 1.53 0.26
C GLU A 631 -31.33 0.53 -0.90
N CYS A 632 -30.11 0.21 -1.35
CA CYS A 632 -29.85 -0.80 -2.37
C CYS A 632 -30.32 -2.20 -1.96
N LEU A 633 -30.18 -2.56 -0.67
CA LEU A 633 -30.74 -3.80 -0.12
C LEU A 633 -32.27 -3.72 0.00
N ASP A 634 -32.80 -2.64 0.57
CA ASP A 634 -34.23 -2.41 0.75
C ASP A 634 -35.01 -2.57 -0.56
N LYS A 635 -34.61 -1.83 -1.61
CA LYS A 635 -35.22 -1.92 -2.95
C LYS A 635 -35.20 -3.33 -3.52
N THR A 636 -34.11 -4.06 -3.32
CA THR A 636 -33.98 -5.46 -3.77
C THR A 636 -34.93 -6.39 -3.01
N LEU A 637 -35.05 -6.25 -1.69
CA LEU A 637 -35.91 -7.13 -0.89
C LEU A 637 -37.40 -6.89 -1.15
N ARG A 638 -37.81 -5.63 -1.39
CA ARG A 638 -39.17 -5.30 -1.86
C ARG A 638 -39.49 -5.99 -3.19
N ASP A 639 -38.56 -5.91 -4.15
CA ASP A 639 -38.69 -6.49 -5.49
C ASP A 639 -38.59 -8.05 -5.52
N LEU A 640 -37.92 -8.66 -4.53
CA LEU A 640 -37.82 -10.11 -4.37
C LEU A 640 -39.00 -10.75 -3.62
N ARG A 641 -39.64 -10.02 -2.69
CA ARG A 641 -40.78 -10.49 -1.87
C ARG A 641 -42.14 -9.95 -2.31
N ASP A 642 -42.20 -9.13 -3.37
CA ASP A 642 -43.41 -8.50 -3.91
C ASP A 642 -44.18 -7.69 -2.83
N SER A 643 -43.45 -6.82 -2.13
CA SER A 643 -43.94 -6.12 -0.93
C SER A 643 -43.35 -4.71 -0.82
N ASP A 644 -44.23 -3.70 -0.73
CA ASP A 644 -43.84 -2.29 -0.54
C ASP A 644 -43.30 -1.98 0.86
N SER A 645 -43.41 -2.90 1.83
CA SER A 645 -42.89 -2.71 3.20
C SER A 645 -41.36 -2.60 3.22
N PRO A 646 -40.76 -1.82 4.16
CA PRO A 646 -39.30 -1.75 4.31
C PRO A 646 -38.65 -3.13 4.37
N PHE A 647 -37.55 -3.30 3.62
CA PHE A 647 -36.83 -4.57 3.44
C PHE A 647 -37.73 -5.75 3.03
N GLY A 648 -38.79 -5.48 2.26
CA GLY A 648 -39.80 -6.46 1.85
C GLY A 648 -40.61 -7.04 3.02
N GLY A 649 -40.65 -6.37 4.17
CA GLY A 649 -41.27 -6.88 5.40
C GLY A 649 -40.47 -7.98 6.11
N ILE A 650 -39.14 -8.01 5.96
CA ILE A 650 -38.25 -8.78 6.84
C ILE A 650 -37.98 -7.92 8.09
N THR A 651 -37.93 -8.52 9.28
CA THR A 651 -37.47 -7.78 10.47
C THR A 651 -35.96 -7.53 10.35
N VAL A 652 -35.53 -6.28 10.50
CA VAL A 652 -34.11 -5.89 10.35
C VAL A 652 -33.61 -5.25 11.63
N VAL A 653 -32.48 -5.72 12.13
CA VAL A 653 -31.79 -5.17 13.32
C VAL A 653 -30.44 -4.61 12.88
N PHE A 654 -30.37 -3.29 12.74
CA PHE A 654 -29.12 -2.58 12.55
C PHE A 654 -28.37 -2.47 13.89
N GLY A 655 -27.06 -2.60 13.83
CA GLY A 655 -26.13 -2.44 14.94
C GLY A 655 -25.10 -1.38 14.63
N GLY A 656 -24.67 -0.65 15.65
CA GLY A 656 -23.60 0.33 15.48
C GLY A 656 -23.27 1.09 16.74
N ASP A 657 -22.28 1.96 16.61
CA ASP A 657 -21.81 2.88 17.64
C ASP A 657 -21.32 4.15 16.90
N PRO A 658 -22.08 5.26 16.97
CA PRO A 658 -21.81 6.46 16.18
C PRO A 658 -20.54 7.20 16.63
N GLN A 659 -19.92 6.81 17.75
CA GLN A 659 -18.65 7.39 18.20
C GLN A 659 -17.43 6.68 17.57
N GLN A 660 -17.65 5.62 16.78
CA GLN A 660 -16.61 4.91 16.04
C GLN A 660 -16.40 5.49 14.63
N ILE A 661 -15.39 4.98 13.91
CA ILE A 661 -14.90 5.60 12.67
C ILE A 661 -15.96 5.52 11.55
N LEU A 662 -16.29 6.68 10.99
CA LEU A 662 -17.16 6.91 9.83
C LEU A 662 -16.61 6.32 8.51
N PRO A 663 -17.44 6.21 7.44
CA PRO A 663 -17.01 5.70 6.14
C PRO A 663 -15.75 6.40 5.58
N VAL A 664 -14.74 5.62 5.21
CA VAL A 664 -13.47 6.16 4.68
C VAL A 664 -13.61 6.52 3.20
N ILE A 665 -14.00 7.76 2.90
CA ILE A 665 -14.07 8.29 1.54
C ILE A 665 -12.67 8.72 1.06
N PRO A 666 -12.08 8.09 0.02
CA PRO A 666 -10.78 8.50 -0.50
C PRO A 666 -10.88 9.88 -1.16
N ARG A 667 -10.19 10.89 -0.60
CA ARG A 667 -10.21 12.30 -1.04
C ARG A 667 -11.56 13.05 -0.88
N GLY A 668 -12.52 12.51 -0.12
CA GLY A 668 -13.81 13.16 0.12
C GLY A 668 -13.71 14.45 0.95
N ARG A 669 -14.77 15.27 0.93
CA ARG A 669 -14.86 16.52 1.71
C ARG A 669 -15.71 16.38 2.97
N GLU A 670 -15.46 17.28 3.92
CA GLU A 670 -16.19 17.42 5.19
C GLU A 670 -17.72 17.62 4.98
N GLU A 671 -18.10 18.24 3.86
CA GLU A 671 -19.48 18.61 3.51
C GLU A 671 -20.36 17.40 3.11
N GLU A 672 -19.76 16.29 2.63
CA GLU A 672 -20.46 15.12 2.09
C GLU A 672 -20.91 14.10 3.17
N ILE A 673 -20.70 14.44 4.45
CA ILE A 673 -20.76 13.50 5.60
C ILE A 673 -21.93 13.84 6.57
N LEU A 674 -22.63 14.97 6.39
CA LEU A 674 -23.27 15.72 7.48
C LEU A 674 -24.76 15.42 7.79
N GLU A 675 -25.49 14.59 7.05
CA GLU A 675 -26.95 14.43 7.22
C GLU A 675 -27.37 13.16 8.02
N ALA A 676 -27.29 13.15 9.37
CA ALA A 676 -28.27 12.54 10.32
C ALA A 676 -27.90 12.46 11.85
N SER A 677 -28.80 12.98 12.71
CA SER A 677 -29.20 12.47 14.07
C SER A 677 -28.33 12.68 15.36
N LEU A 678 -28.85 12.20 16.52
CA LEU A 678 -28.77 12.80 17.90
C LEU A 678 -29.01 11.80 19.11
N GLN A 679 -28.28 11.81 20.27
CA GLN A 679 -28.86 11.67 21.67
C GLN A 679 -28.30 10.71 22.83
N ARG A 680 -27.00 10.79 23.26
CA ARG A 680 -26.39 10.91 24.64
C ARG A 680 -25.95 9.78 25.64
N ASP A 681 -24.73 10.02 26.24
CA ASP A 681 -24.07 9.70 27.57
C ASP A 681 -24.25 8.29 28.25
N GLU A 682 -23.66 7.79 29.38
CA GLU A 682 -22.59 8.08 30.41
C GLU A 682 -21.67 6.80 30.60
N GLU A 683 -20.75 6.48 31.55
CA GLU A 683 -20.30 6.91 32.92
C GLU A 683 -18.82 6.46 33.18
N GLY A 684 -18.04 7.12 34.05
CA GLY A 684 -16.77 6.57 34.60
C GLY A 684 -15.54 6.55 33.68
N PHE A 685 -14.84 5.41 33.56
CA PHE A 685 -13.84 5.24 32.49
C PHE A 685 -14.52 5.18 31.11
N ALA A 686 -15.77 4.72 31.04
CA ALA A 686 -16.56 4.93 29.85
C ALA A 686 -16.83 6.43 29.66
N HIS A 687 -17.14 7.24 30.68
CA HIS A 687 -17.26 8.71 30.52
C HIS A 687 -15.98 9.34 29.99
N TRP A 688 -14.79 9.03 30.50
CA TRP A 688 -13.54 9.55 29.91
C TRP A 688 -13.33 9.09 28.46
N LEU A 689 -13.73 7.86 28.12
CA LEU A 689 -13.69 7.34 26.76
C LEU A 689 -14.76 8.00 25.87
N LEU A 690 -15.96 8.24 26.37
CA LEU A 690 -17.02 9.00 25.71
C LEU A 690 -16.58 10.46 25.53
N ASP A 691 -15.89 11.09 26.48
CA ASP A 691 -15.30 12.42 26.32
C ASP A 691 -14.23 12.45 25.21
N VAL A 692 -13.38 11.42 25.13
CA VAL A 692 -12.46 11.19 24.00
C VAL A 692 -13.23 11.02 22.68
N GLY A 693 -14.40 10.37 22.70
CA GLY A 693 -15.31 10.24 21.56
C GLY A 693 -15.92 11.58 21.15
N HIS A 694 -16.56 12.26 22.09
CA HIS A 694 -17.25 13.55 21.93
C HIS A 694 -16.30 14.76 21.78
N GLY A 695 -14.99 14.58 21.86
CA GLY A 695 -14.00 15.66 21.77
C GLY A 695 -14.02 16.61 22.97
N ARG A 696 -14.67 16.23 24.07
CA ARG A 696 -14.81 17.00 25.31
C ARG A 696 -13.48 16.95 26.08
N THR A 697 -12.61 17.95 25.89
CA THR A 697 -11.33 18.05 26.63
C THR A 697 -11.48 18.88 27.91
N THR A 698 -10.52 18.75 28.85
CA THR A 698 -10.51 19.50 30.12
C THR A 698 -10.08 20.97 29.97
N ASP A 699 -9.88 21.45 28.74
CA ASP A 699 -9.39 22.78 28.43
C ASP A 699 -9.97 23.23 27.08
N GLU A 700 -10.96 24.11 27.12
CA GLU A 700 -11.74 24.60 25.96
C GLU A 700 -10.87 25.23 24.84
N SER A 701 -9.59 25.48 25.11
CA SER A 701 -8.64 26.06 24.16
C SER A 701 -7.86 25.03 23.31
N SER A 702 -7.96 23.72 23.57
CA SER A 702 -7.17 22.72 22.83
C SER A 702 -7.86 21.38 22.58
N SER A 703 -7.59 20.81 21.39
CA SER A 703 -8.02 19.47 20.95
C SER A 703 -7.20 18.32 21.56
N ASP A 704 -6.42 18.59 22.61
CA ASP A 704 -5.29 17.75 22.98
C ASP A 704 -5.54 17.03 24.31
N ILE A 705 -5.36 15.70 24.33
CA ILE A 705 -5.69 14.84 25.46
C ILE A 705 -4.44 14.45 26.26
N PRO A 706 -4.36 14.79 27.56
CA PRO A 706 -3.23 14.44 28.41
C PRO A 706 -3.33 13.02 28.96
N PHE A 707 -2.23 12.27 28.92
CA PHE A 707 -2.19 10.90 29.45
C PHE A 707 -1.57 10.82 30.85
N PRO A 708 -2.26 10.19 31.83
CA PRO A 708 -1.69 9.90 33.15
C PRO A 708 -0.38 9.11 33.07
N SER A 709 0.52 9.32 34.04
CA SER A 709 1.84 8.66 34.05
C SER A 709 1.74 7.14 34.09
N GLN A 710 0.72 6.59 34.77
CA GLN A 710 0.44 5.16 34.82
C GLN A 710 -0.02 4.55 33.49
N MET A 711 -0.45 5.35 32.51
CA MET A 711 -0.81 4.89 31.16
C MET A 711 0.35 5.04 30.16
N ARG A 712 1.43 5.75 30.49
CA ARG A 712 2.53 6.03 29.55
C ARG A 712 3.66 5.00 29.64
N VAL A 713 4.40 4.85 28.54
CA VAL A 713 5.68 4.15 28.45
C VAL A 713 6.74 5.04 27.78
N GLN A 714 8.02 4.82 28.13
CA GLN A 714 9.13 5.70 27.69
C GLN A 714 9.79 5.24 26.38
N SER A 715 9.56 4.01 25.94
CA SER A 715 10.19 3.43 24.74
C SER A 715 9.30 2.38 24.09
N GLU A 716 9.59 2.08 22.82
CA GLU A 716 8.96 0.97 22.09
C GLU A 716 9.23 -0.38 22.78
N ASP A 717 10.42 -0.57 23.39
CA ASP A 717 10.74 -1.75 24.19
C ASP A 717 9.80 -1.91 25.40
N ASN A 718 9.47 -0.81 26.08
CA ASN A 718 8.52 -0.86 27.19
C ASN A 718 7.08 -1.13 26.72
N LEU A 719 6.70 -0.67 25.52
CA LEU A 719 5.40 -0.97 24.91
C LEU A 719 5.30 -2.46 24.55
N ILE A 720 6.31 -2.98 23.84
CA ILE A 720 6.41 -4.39 23.42
C ILE A 720 6.43 -5.31 24.64
N ASN A 721 7.27 -5.03 25.65
CA ASN A 721 7.37 -5.89 26.84
C ASN A 721 6.12 -5.84 27.74
N PHE A 722 5.31 -4.77 27.67
CA PHE A 722 4.02 -4.71 28.34
C PHE A 722 2.96 -5.57 27.64
N VAL A 723 2.85 -5.45 26.31
CA VAL A 723 1.84 -6.21 25.56
C VAL A 723 2.23 -7.68 25.44
N TYR A 724 3.48 -7.97 25.10
CA TYR A 724 4.03 -9.30 24.85
C TYR A 724 5.14 -9.69 25.87
N PRO A 725 4.81 -9.87 27.16
CA PRO A 725 5.77 -10.34 28.15
C PRO A 725 6.17 -11.79 27.84
N ASN A 726 7.46 -12.11 28.03
CA ASN A 726 8.06 -13.43 27.77
C ASN A 726 7.86 -13.94 26.33
N LEU A 727 7.92 -13.04 25.34
CA LEU A 727 7.89 -13.36 23.91
C LEU A 727 8.92 -14.43 23.49
N ASP A 728 10.06 -14.48 24.16
CA ASP A 728 11.15 -15.41 23.82
C ASP A 728 11.05 -16.76 24.58
N GLY A 729 9.94 -16.98 25.29
CA GLY A 729 9.68 -18.20 26.06
C GLY A 729 9.40 -19.43 25.17
N PRO A 730 9.70 -20.66 25.65
CA PRO A 730 9.57 -21.88 24.86
C PRO A 730 8.11 -22.30 24.56
N SER A 731 7.14 -21.66 25.20
CA SER A 731 5.71 -21.87 24.99
C SER A 731 4.91 -20.66 25.50
N HIS A 732 3.77 -20.38 24.88
CA HIS A 732 2.82 -19.35 25.32
C HIS A 732 1.45 -19.97 25.67
N PRO A 733 0.64 -19.32 26.53
CA PRO A 733 -0.77 -19.69 26.74
C PRO A 733 -1.56 -19.72 25.42
N SER A 734 -2.60 -20.55 25.32
CA SER A 734 -3.41 -20.73 24.10
C SER A 734 -3.92 -19.41 23.51
N ARG A 735 -4.49 -18.54 24.35
CA ARG A 735 -5.01 -17.21 23.96
C ARG A 735 -3.96 -16.10 23.91
N TYR A 736 -2.65 -16.41 23.96
CA TYR A 736 -1.62 -15.39 24.17
C TYR A 736 -1.70 -14.24 23.16
N PHE A 737 -1.64 -14.54 21.86
CA PHE A 737 -1.74 -13.53 20.80
C PHE A 737 -3.18 -13.02 20.59
N THR A 738 -4.20 -13.80 20.93
CA THR A 738 -5.61 -13.39 20.87
C THR A 738 -5.90 -12.24 21.84
N ASP A 739 -5.43 -12.36 23.09
CA ASP A 739 -5.68 -11.42 24.19
C ASP A 739 -4.74 -10.20 24.22
N ARG A 740 -3.88 -10.02 23.21
CA ARG A 740 -2.79 -9.02 23.16
C ARG A 740 -2.67 -8.39 21.77
N ILE A 741 -2.59 -7.06 21.70
CA ILE A 741 -2.35 -6.35 20.44
C ILE A 741 -1.65 -5.00 20.64
N ILE A 742 -0.90 -4.57 19.62
CA ILE A 742 -0.44 -3.17 19.48
C ILE A 742 -1.21 -2.50 18.36
N LEU A 743 -1.61 -1.24 18.56
CA LEU A 743 -2.31 -0.43 17.57
C LEU A 743 -1.48 0.82 17.25
N ALA A 744 -1.42 1.17 15.96
CA ALA A 744 -0.84 2.43 15.49
C ALA A 744 -1.71 3.05 14.40
N ALA A 745 -1.56 4.36 14.16
CA ALA A 745 -2.40 5.08 13.20
C ALA A 745 -2.14 4.66 11.74
N ARG A 746 -0.88 4.46 11.34
CA ARG A 746 -0.47 4.23 9.94
C ARG A 746 0.07 2.83 9.71
N ASN A 747 -0.16 2.27 8.52
CA ASN A 747 0.36 0.94 8.14
C ASN A 747 1.89 0.85 8.19
N HIS A 748 2.61 1.95 7.92
CA HIS A 748 4.07 1.99 8.03
C HIS A 748 4.56 1.67 9.45
N ASP A 749 3.98 2.34 10.44
CA ASP A 749 4.38 2.22 11.85
C ASP A 749 4.00 0.82 12.39
N VAL A 750 2.89 0.27 11.90
CA VAL A 750 2.48 -1.13 12.10
C VAL A 750 3.50 -2.12 11.53
N ASP A 751 3.93 -1.93 10.28
CA ASP A 751 4.89 -2.82 9.62
C ASP A 751 6.28 -2.74 10.33
N ASP A 752 6.73 -1.55 10.77
CA ASP A 752 7.96 -1.35 11.55
C ASP A 752 7.93 -2.09 12.90
N ILE A 753 6.88 -1.89 13.72
CA ILE A 753 6.74 -2.56 15.03
C ILE A 753 6.66 -4.08 14.86
N ASN A 754 5.90 -4.57 13.87
CA ASN A 754 5.80 -6.00 13.60
C ASN A 754 7.18 -6.62 13.28
N ASN A 755 8.02 -5.93 12.49
CA ASN A 755 9.37 -6.38 12.18
C ASN A 755 10.27 -6.36 13.44
N ASN A 756 10.18 -5.35 14.30
CA ASN A 756 10.94 -5.30 15.56
C ASN A 756 10.57 -6.47 16.50
N ILE A 757 9.29 -6.80 16.61
CA ILE A 757 8.81 -7.92 17.43
C ILE A 757 9.23 -9.27 16.83
N LEU A 758 9.12 -9.45 15.51
CA LEU A 758 9.58 -10.67 14.83
C LEU A 758 11.09 -10.90 15.03
N ASN A 759 11.90 -9.82 15.06
CA ASN A 759 13.34 -9.92 15.27
C ASN A 759 13.72 -10.42 16.68
N ARG A 760 12.88 -10.17 17.70
CA ARG A 760 13.09 -10.66 19.08
C ARG A 760 12.83 -12.16 19.22
N MET A 761 11.73 -12.64 18.63
CA MET A 761 11.32 -14.05 18.71
C MET A 761 12.47 -15.02 18.36
N PRO A 762 12.58 -16.17 19.04
CA PRO A 762 13.59 -17.18 18.73
C PRO A 762 13.43 -17.79 17.33
N GLY A 763 14.51 -18.36 16.80
CA GLY A 763 14.58 -18.99 15.48
C GLY A 763 14.96 -18.02 14.35
N GLU A 764 15.39 -18.59 13.22
CA GLU A 764 15.72 -17.83 12.01
C GLU A 764 14.45 -17.44 11.24
N ALA A 765 14.47 -16.26 10.62
CA ALA A 765 13.35 -15.80 9.79
C ALA A 765 13.43 -16.40 8.37
N THR A 766 12.36 -17.04 7.92
CA THR A 766 12.19 -17.43 6.52
C THR A 766 11.71 -16.22 5.71
N ILE A 767 12.34 -15.95 4.57
CA ILE A 767 11.98 -14.82 3.69
C ILE A 767 11.24 -15.35 2.46
N CYS A 768 9.95 -15.03 2.37
CA CYS A 768 9.10 -15.36 1.24
C CYS A 768 9.09 -14.19 0.24
N TYR A 769 9.84 -14.31 -0.84
CA TYR A 769 9.89 -13.31 -1.92
C TYR A 769 8.66 -13.39 -2.82
N SER A 770 8.10 -12.24 -3.22
CA SER A 770 7.04 -12.20 -4.22
C SER A 770 7.59 -12.36 -5.65
N ALA A 771 6.74 -12.90 -6.52
CA ALA A 771 6.87 -12.76 -7.97
C ALA A 771 5.85 -11.70 -8.42
N ASP A 772 6.33 -10.62 -9.05
CA ASP A 772 5.50 -9.46 -9.40
C ASP A 772 5.53 -9.21 -10.91
N THR A 773 4.36 -8.89 -11.46
CA THR A 773 4.14 -8.57 -12.88
C THR A 773 3.36 -7.26 -13.00
N ILE A 774 3.30 -6.70 -14.22
CA ILE A 774 2.45 -5.55 -14.54
C ILE A 774 1.27 -6.07 -15.36
N VAL A 775 0.05 -5.74 -14.95
CA VAL A 775 -1.15 -6.05 -15.72
C VAL A 775 -1.15 -5.20 -16.99
N THR A 776 -1.20 -5.85 -18.14
CA THR A 776 -1.38 -5.20 -19.44
C THR A 776 -2.84 -5.32 -19.86
N GLU A 777 -3.45 -4.21 -20.25
CA GLU A 777 -4.83 -4.20 -20.74
C GLU A 777 -4.87 -4.81 -22.15
N ALA A 778 -5.71 -5.83 -22.35
CA ALA A 778 -5.80 -6.53 -23.63
C ALA A 778 -6.34 -5.60 -24.73
N GLY A 779 -5.51 -5.32 -25.75
CA GLY A 779 -5.83 -4.39 -26.83
C GLY A 779 -5.20 -2.99 -26.69
N ALA A 780 -4.46 -2.71 -25.61
CA ALA A 780 -3.56 -1.55 -25.58
C ALA A 780 -2.31 -1.84 -26.44
N ASP A 781 -1.89 -0.89 -27.29
CA ASP A 781 -0.71 -1.06 -28.15
C ASP A 781 0.56 -1.38 -27.34
N ASP A 782 1.32 -2.39 -27.78
CA ASP A 782 2.61 -2.84 -27.20
C ASP A 782 3.76 -1.82 -27.40
N HIS A 783 3.40 -0.57 -27.65
CA HIS A 783 4.28 0.60 -27.79
C HIS A 783 4.38 1.43 -26.49
N SER A 784 3.68 1.03 -25.42
CA SER A 784 3.93 1.53 -24.05
C SER A 784 5.29 1.03 -23.51
N SER A 785 6.36 1.60 -24.05
CA SER A 785 7.76 1.36 -23.65
C SER A 785 8.10 1.74 -22.20
N LEU A 786 7.11 2.19 -21.42
CA LEU A 786 7.21 2.41 -19.99
C LEU A 786 7.08 1.11 -19.18
N ASN A 787 6.11 0.26 -19.51
CA ASN A 787 5.82 -0.97 -18.74
C ASN A 787 7.02 -1.93 -18.83
N ASN A 788 7.53 -2.11 -20.05
CA ASN A 788 8.73 -2.88 -20.37
C ASN A 788 10.07 -2.20 -19.94
N ALA A 789 10.04 -1.18 -19.07
CA ALA A 789 11.23 -0.52 -18.52
C ALA A 789 11.32 -0.59 -16.98
N ILE A 790 10.30 -1.12 -16.28
CA ILE A 790 10.27 -1.21 -14.82
C ILE A 790 10.91 -2.53 -14.37
N PRO A 791 11.96 -2.52 -13.53
CA PRO A 791 12.56 -3.76 -13.03
C PRO A 791 11.67 -4.50 -12.03
N THR A 792 11.66 -5.84 -12.08
CA THR A 792 10.91 -6.70 -11.16
C THR A 792 11.31 -6.50 -9.68
N GLU A 793 12.57 -6.20 -9.37
CA GLU A 793 12.96 -5.87 -7.99
C GLU A 793 12.49 -4.48 -7.55
N HIS A 794 12.14 -3.57 -8.48
CA HIS A 794 11.43 -2.36 -8.11
C HIS A 794 9.96 -2.65 -7.81
N LEU A 795 9.27 -3.48 -8.60
CA LEU A 795 7.90 -3.91 -8.29
C LEU A 795 7.82 -4.51 -6.88
N ARG A 796 8.76 -5.40 -6.53
CA ARG A 796 8.87 -5.99 -5.18
C ARG A 796 9.01 -4.95 -4.06
N SER A 797 9.72 -3.85 -4.31
CA SER A 797 9.88 -2.76 -3.33
C SER A 797 8.61 -1.91 -3.11
N LEU A 798 7.57 -2.07 -3.93
CA LEU A 798 6.29 -1.36 -3.79
C LEU A 798 5.34 -2.16 -2.89
N ASN A 799 4.85 -1.52 -1.82
CA ASN A 799 3.98 -2.14 -0.82
C ASN A 799 2.62 -1.42 -0.74
N SER A 800 1.91 -1.40 -1.87
CA SER A 800 0.59 -0.77 -2.01
C SER A 800 -0.43 -1.27 -0.97
N SER A 801 -1.40 -0.42 -0.63
CA SER A 801 -2.53 -0.82 0.20
C SER A 801 -3.27 -2.03 -0.41
N GLY A 802 -3.69 -2.98 0.42
CA GLY A 802 -4.36 -4.21 -0.01
C GLY A 802 -3.45 -5.28 -0.62
N LEU A 803 -2.13 -5.05 -0.74
CA LEU A 803 -1.13 -6.07 -1.09
C LEU A 803 -0.33 -6.55 0.14
N PRO A 804 0.11 -7.82 0.16
CA PRO A 804 1.14 -8.30 1.07
C PRO A 804 2.52 -7.73 0.70
N PRO A 805 3.48 -7.72 1.64
CA PRO A 805 4.86 -7.30 1.37
C PRO A 805 5.51 -8.11 0.23
N GLY A 806 6.30 -7.42 -0.61
CA GLY A 806 7.12 -8.08 -1.63
C GLY A 806 8.23 -8.96 -1.04
N GLU A 807 8.65 -8.66 0.18
CA GLU A 807 9.54 -9.49 1.00
C GLU A 807 8.83 -9.73 2.33
N LEU A 808 8.29 -10.94 2.51
CA LEU A 808 7.50 -11.32 3.68
C LEU A 808 8.37 -12.16 4.61
N HIS A 809 8.72 -11.61 5.78
CA HIS A 809 9.52 -12.28 6.80
C HIS A 809 8.63 -13.03 7.78
N LEU A 810 8.92 -14.31 8.01
CA LEU A 810 8.09 -15.22 8.83
C LEU A 810 8.95 -16.04 9.80
N LYS A 811 8.40 -16.33 10.99
CA LYS A 811 8.92 -17.30 11.96
C LYS A 811 7.77 -18.16 12.46
N VAL A 812 7.99 -19.47 12.62
CA VAL A 812 6.97 -20.36 13.21
C VAL A 812 6.55 -19.83 14.59
N GLY A 813 5.26 -19.80 14.86
CA GLY A 813 4.68 -19.21 16.07
C GLY A 813 4.34 -17.71 15.99
N CYS A 814 4.64 -17.00 14.89
CA CYS A 814 4.21 -15.60 14.75
C CYS A 814 2.70 -15.50 14.43
N PRO A 815 1.98 -14.50 14.98
CA PRO A 815 0.63 -14.16 14.55
C PRO A 815 0.65 -13.45 13.20
N LEU A 816 -0.29 -13.81 12.34
CA LEU A 816 -0.54 -13.25 11.01
C LEU A 816 -1.96 -12.69 10.93
N ILE A 817 -2.22 -11.84 9.94
CA ILE A 817 -3.55 -11.36 9.55
C ILE A 817 -3.77 -11.58 8.06
N LEU A 818 -4.90 -12.20 7.71
CA LEU A 818 -5.30 -12.50 6.35
C LEU A 818 -5.79 -11.23 5.62
N LEU A 819 -5.44 -11.05 4.36
CA LEU A 819 -5.69 -9.83 3.56
C LEU A 819 -6.80 -10.00 2.51
N ARG A 820 -7.32 -11.22 2.32
CA ARG A 820 -8.39 -11.55 1.36
C ARG A 820 -9.34 -12.56 1.96
N ASN A 821 -10.56 -12.57 1.45
CA ASN A 821 -11.49 -13.67 1.68
C ASN A 821 -10.98 -14.89 0.90
N LEU A 822 -10.76 -16.02 1.58
CA LEU A 822 -10.45 -17.30 0.94
C LEU A 822 -11.62 -18.28 1.12
N SER A 823 -12.11 -18.43 2.35
CA SER A 823 -13.35 -19.15 2.65
C SER A 823 -14.05 -18.52 3.86
N PRO A 824 -14.89 -17.48 3.67
CA PRO A 824 -15.54 -16.78 4.78
C PRO A 824 -16.51 -17.64 5.61
N ALA A 825 -17.04 -18.72 5.05
CA ALA A 825 -17.89 -19.68 5.77
C ALA A 825 -17.10 -20.63 6.69
N GLU A 826 -15.77 -20.59 6.61
CA GLU A 826 -14.82 -21.44 7.34
C GLU A 826 -13.82 -20.54 8.10
N GLY A 827 -14.28 -19.37 8.57
CA GLY A 827 -13.49 -18.38 9.30
C GLY A 827 -12.40 -17.63 8.51
N LEU A 828 -12.16 -17.93 7.22
CA LEU A 828 -11.07 -17.35 6.40
C LEU A 828 -11.51 -16.10 5.61
N CYS A 829 -11.67 -14.97 6.30
CA CYS A 829 -11.98 -13.66 5.70
C CYS A 829 -10.81 -12.66 5.78
N ASN A 830 -10.90 -11.55 5.03
CA ASN A 830 -9.98 -10.43 5.19
C ASN A 830 -10.10 -9.84 6.61
N GLY A 831 -9.03 -9.99 7.39
CA GLY A 831 -8.97 -9.60 8.80
C GLY A 831 -8.83 -10.77 9.78
N THR A 832 -9.05 -12.02 9.37
CA THR A 832 -8.84 -13.21 10.22
C THR A 832 -7.41 -13.22 10.76
N ARG A 833 -7.26 -13.36 12.08
CA ARG A 833 -5.95 -13.57 12.74
C ARG A 833 -5.61 -15.06 12.73
N LEU A 834 -4.37 -15.39 12.45
CA LEU A 834 -3.87 -16.76 12.27
C LEU A 834 -2.57 -16.93 13.07
N LEU A 835 -2.31 -18.12 13.61
CA LEU A 835 -1.04 -18.49 14.24
C LEU A 835 -0.25 -19.43 13.33
N LEU A 836 0.93 -19.02 12.87
CA LEU A 836 1.73 -19.77 11.91
C LEU A 836 2.30 -21.06 12.54
N ARG A 837 1.97 -22.23 11.97
CA ARG A 837 2.38 -23.56 12.44
C ARG A 837 3.55 -24.15 11.65
N ARG A 838 3.49 -24.11 10.32
CA ARG A 838 4.54 -24.60 9.41
C ARG A 838 4.67 -23.67 8.21
N ILE A 839 5.90 -23.47 7.74
CA ILE A 839 6.24 -22.71 6.54
C ILE A 839 6.72 -23.70 5.50
N SER A 840 5.95 -23.90 4.43
CA SER A 840 6.42 -24.56 3.21
C SER A 840 6.54 -23.51 2.08
N PRO A 841 7.37 -23.72 1.04
CA PRO A 841 7.64 -22.68 0.05
C PRO A 841 6.45 -22.18 -0.79
N ARG A 842 5.34 -22.94 -0.88
CA ARG A 842 4.12 -22.54 -1.63
C ARG A 842 2.86 -22.49 -0.78
N VAL A 843 2.85 -23.12 0.40
CA VAL A 843 1.73 -23.16 1.35
C VAL A 843 2.19 -22.89 2.78
N LEU A 844 1.46 -22.05 3.52
CA LEU A 844 1.60 -21.93 4.97
C LEU A 844 0.53 -22.78 5.66
N GLU A 845 0.92 -23.48 6.71
CA GLU A 845 -0.02 -24.09 7.66
C GLU A 845 -0.17 -23.15 8.84
N ALA A 846 -1.40 -22.77 9.20
CA ALA A 846 -1.69 -21.93 10.34
C ALA A 846 -2.91 -22.45 11.11
N SER A 847 -3.15 -21.97 12.32
CA SER A 847 -4.43 -22.17 13.02
C SER A 847 -5.14 -20.83 13.24
N ILE A 848 -6.47 -20.78 13.07
CA ILE A 848 -7.28 -19.58 13.31
C ILE A 848 -7.16 -19.12 14.78
N LEU A 849 -7.23 -17.81 15.01
CA LEU A 849 -7.19 -17.18 16.34
C LEU A 849 -8.48 -16.37 16.60
N GLY A 850 -9.34 -16.92 17.46
CA GLY A 850 -10.63 -16.36 17.84
C GLY A 850 -11.75 -16.58 16.81
N GLY A 851 -12.97 -16.19 17.18
CA GLY A 851 -14.19 -16.43 16.38
C GLY A 851 -14.82 -17.80 16.68
N GLU A 852 -15.66 -18.26 15.75
CA GLU A 852 -16.34 -19.56 15.80
C GLU A 852 -15.37 -20.74 15.53
N HIS A 853 -14.35 -20.50 14.71
CA HIS A 853 -13.34 -21.47 14.25
C HIS A 853 -12.01 -21.43 15.05
N ASP A 854 -12.02 -21.00 16.32
CA ASP A 854 -10.79 -20.81 17.09
C ASP A 854 -9.95 -22.10 17.23
N GLY A 855 -8.69 -22.05 16.80
CA GLY A 855 -7.78 -23.19 16.81
C GLY A 855 -7.84 -24.12 15.59
N GLU A 856 -8.81 -23.98 14.68
CA GLU A 856 -8.88 -24.82 13.47
C GLU A 856 -7.67 -24.60 12.54
N VAL A 857 -7.13 -25.70 11.99
CA VAL A 857 -5.94 -25.68 11.13
C VAL A 857 -6.35 -25.43 9.68
N VAL A 858 -5.61 -24.55 9.00
CA VAL A 858 -5.94 -24.00 7.68
C VAL A 858 -4.69 -23.85 6.81
N PHE A 859 -4.88 -23.98 5.50
CA PHE A 859 -3.83 -23.73 4.50
C PHE A 859 -3.98 -22.38 3.84
N ILE A 860 -2.87 -21.63 3.78
CA ILE A 860 -2.78 -20.34 3.10
C ILE A 860 -1.78 -20.46 1.94
N PRO A 861 -2.24 -20.62 0.68
CA PRO A 861 -1.36 -20.66 -0.49
C PRO A 861 -0.83 -19.27 -0.88
N ARG A 862 0.19 -19.24 -1.75
CA ARG A 862 0.49 -18.04 -2.55
C ARG A 862 -0.64 -17.84 -3.57
N ILE A 863 -1.18 -16.63 -3.69
CA ILE A 863 -2.22 -16.30 -4.67
C ILE A 863 -1.89 -15.02 -5.44
N LYS A 864 -2.49 -14.84 -6.64
CA LYS A 864 -2.31 -13.63 -7.45
C LYS A 864 -3.17 -12.50 -6.90
N LEU A 865 -2.52 -11.36 -6.62
CA LEU A 865 -3.11 -10.23 -5.90
C LEU A 865 -2.91 -8.93 -6.68
N THR A 866 -4.02 -8.32 -7.06
CA THR A 866 -4.07 -6.99 -7.69
C THR A 866 -4.65 -5.99 -6.67
N PRO A 867 -4.14 -4.74 -6.57
CA PRO A 867 -4.77 -3.69 -5.78
C PRO A 867 -6.25 -3.53 -6.13
N SER A 868 -7.11 -3.42 -5.12
CA SER A 868 -8.58 -3.38 -5.30
C SER A 868 -9.13 -2.02 -5.75
N ALA A 869 -8.26 -1.02 -5.92
CA ALA A 869 -8.58 0.27 -6.53
C ALA A 869 -7.51 0.60 -7.57
N LYS A 870 -7.85 1.42 -8.58
CA LYS A 870 -6.85 2.04 -9.48
C LYS A 870 -5.91 2.92 -8.65
N ASN A 871 -4.75 2.38 -8.26
CA ASN A 871 -3.89 3.01 -7.29
C ASN A 871 -3.21 4.26 -7.88
N THR A 872 -3.68 5.45 -7.48
CA THR A 872 -3.18 6.74 -7.99
C THR A 872 -1.72 7.03 -7.65
N GLU A 873 -1.07 6.22 -6.78
CA GLU A 873 0.38 6.25 -6.58
C GLU A 873 1.19 5.87 -7.85
N TYR A 874 0.66 4.99 -8.71
CA TYR A 874 1.42 4.39 -9.83
C TYR A 874 0.64 4.44 -11.14
N SER A 875 1.31 4.81 -12.23
CA SER A 875 0.71 4.84 -13.57
C SER A 875 0.66 3.48 -14.27
N PHE A 876 0.55 2.39 -13.50
CA PHE A 876 0.50 1.00 -13.95
C PHE A 876 -0.08 0.13 -12.83
N VAL A 877 -0.77 -0.95 -13.18
CA VAL A 877 -1.37 -1.88 -12.21
C VAL A 877 -0.41 -3.05 -11.98
N ILE A 878 -0.09 -3.31 -10.70
CA ILE A 878 0.78 -4.42 -10.28
C ILE A 878 -0.09 -5.65 -10.00
N GLN A 879 0.35 -6.83 -10.44
CA GLN A 879 -0.12 -8.12 -9.94
C GLN A 879 1.03 -8.79 -9.17
N ARG A 880 0.75 -9.26 -7.96
CA ARG A 880 1.72 -9.86 -7.04
C ARG A 880 1.30 -11.28 -6.67
N LEU A 881 2.15 -12.27 -6.96
CA LEU A 881 2.01 -13.64 -6.47
C LEU A 881 2.75 -13.79 -5.14
N GLN A 882 1.99 -13.90 -4.05
CA GLN A 882 2.50 -13.92 -2.67
C GLN A 882 1.45 -14.53 -1.73
N PHE A 883 1.86 -14.98 -0.55
CA PHE A 883 0.92 -15.31 0.53
C PHE A 883 0.06 -14.09 0.90
N PRO A 884 -1.28 -14.19 0.98
CA PRO A 884 -2.17 -13.06 1.22
C PRO A 884 -2.22 -12.64 2.70
N VAL A 885 -1.07 -12.47 3.34
CA VAL A 885 -0.94 -12.23 4.79
C VAL A 885 0.04 -11.09 5.13
N ARG A 886 -0.09 -10.55 6.34
CA ARG A 886 0.92 -9.72 7.03
C ARG A 886 1.13 -10.23 8.46
N LEU A 887 2.19 -9.79 9.11
CA LEU A 887 2.39 -9.96 10.56
C LEU A 887 1.28 -9.22 11.36
N ALA A 888 0.93 -9.72 12.54
CA ALA A 888 -0.21 -9.25 13.33
C ALA A 888 0.04 -9.19 14.84
N PHE A 889 1.26 -8.82 15.25
CA PHE A 889 1.53 -8.34 16.61
C PHE A 889 1.00 -6.91 16.78
N ALA A 890 1.22 -6.08 15.76
CA ALA A 890 0.61 -4.77 15.59
C ALA A 890 -0.39 -4.78 14.42
N ILE A 891 -1.47 -4.00 14.52
CA ILE A 891 -2.37 -3.68 13.39
C ILE A 891 -2.73 -2.20 13.38
N SER A 892 -3.22 -1.69 12.25
CA SER A 892 -3.73 -0.32 12.16
C SER A 892 -5.00 -0.16 13.01
N ILE A 893 -5.17 0.96 13.71
CA ILE A 893 -6.36 1.24 14.53
C ILE A 893 -7.68 0.96 13.78
N ASN A 894 -7.79 1.39 12.52
CA ASN A 894 -8.97 1.19 11.67
C ASN A 894 -9.30 -0.30 11.37
N LYS A 895 -8.36 -1.23 11.61
CA LYS A 895 -8.57 -2.69 11.54
C LYS A 895 -8.88 -3.32 12.91
N ALA A 896 -8.73 -2.58 14.00
CA ALA A 896 -9.05 -3.05 15.35
C ALA A 896 -10.52 -2.82 15.74
N GLN A 897 -11.26 -2.01 14.97
CA GLN A 897 -12.70 -1.78 15.14
C GLN A 897 -13.48 -3.11 15.17
N GLY A 898 -14.59 -3.15 15.90
CA GLY A 898 -15.31 -4.37 16.28
C GLY A 898 -14.61 -5.28 17.32
N GLN A 899 -13.27 -5.33 17.38
CA GLN A 899 -12.55 -6.27 18.27
C GLN A 899 -12.53 -5.80 19.74
N SER A 900 -12.53 -6.76 20.67
CA SER A 900 -12.24 -6.54 22.10
C SER A 900 -10.99 -7.34 22.50
N VAL A 901 -10.01 -6.70 23.13
CA VAL A 901 -8.68 -7.26 23.42
C VAL A 901 -8.30 -6.97 24.88
N VAL A 902 -7.69 -7.94 25.56
CA VAL A 902 -7.41 -7.81 27.00
C VAL A 902 -6.28 -6.80 27.29
N HIS A 903 -5.20 -6.82 26.52
CA HIS A 903 -4.06 -5.91 26.67
C HIS A 903 -3.79 -5.16 25.36
N VAL A 904 -3.70 -3.83 25.44
CA VAL A 904 -3.55 -2.95 24.27
C VAL A 904 -2.36 -2.01 24.46
N GLY A 905 -1.41 -2.06 23.52
CA GLY A 905 -0.40 -1.02 23.35
C GLY A 905 -0.80 -0.05 22.26
N LEU A 906 -0.70 1.26 22.49
CA LEU A 906 -0.94 2.30 21.50
C LEU A 906 0.38 2.99 21.17
N ASP A 907 0.79 2.94 19.91
CA ASP A 907 1.87 3.80 19.41
C ASP A 907 1.28 5.08 18.82
N LEU A 908 1.51 6.18 19.53
CA LEU A 908 1.15 7.55 19.16
C LEU A 908 2.40 8.44 19.07
N ARG A 909 3.58 7.88 18.74
CA ARG A 909 4.76 8.65 18.27
C ARG A 909 4.44 9.54 17.08
N ILE A 910 3.38 9.20 16.34
CA ILE A 910 2.72 10.01 15.34
C ILE A 910 1.24 10.10 15.77
N PRO A 911 0.63 11.29 15.88
CA PRO A 911 -0.78 11.42 16.25
C PRO A 911 -1.74 10.74 15.27
N VAL A 912 -2.98 10.50 15.75
CA VAL A 912 -4.12 10.14 14.90
C VAL A 912 -4.41 11.21 13.86
N PHE A 913 -5.01 10.82 12.74
CA PHE A 913 -5.28 11.69 11.58
C PHE A 913 -6.74 11.67 11.09
N SER A 914 -7.62 10.93 11.79
CA SER A 914 -9.00 10.66 11.37
C SER A 914 -9.97 10.78 12.54
N HIS A 915 -11.23 11.16 12.25
CA HIS A 915 -12.34 11.16 13.20
C HIS A 915 -12.42 9.83 13.97
N GLY A 916 -12.67 9.89 15.29
CA GLY A 916 -12.97 8.73 16.13
C GLY A 916 -11.82 7.72 16.26
N GLN A 917 -10.67 7.96 15.63
CA GLN A 917 -9.57 7.01 15.62
C GLN A 917 -8.98 6.81 17.02
N LEU A 918 -8.90 7.87 17.83
CA LEU A 918 -8.44 7.76 19.22
C LEU A 918 -9.46 6.99 20.09
N TYR A 919 -10.76 7.27 19.92
CA TYR A 919 -11.86 6.53 20.57
C TYR A 919 -11.82 5.04 20.25
N VAL A 920 -11.74 4.68 18.96
CA VAL A 920 -11.64 3.28 18.52
C VAL A 920 -10.41 2.60 19.13
N ALA A 921 -9.28 3.29 19.25
CA ALA A 921 -8.08 2.73 19.87
C ALA A 921 -8.23 2.41 21.37
N PHE A 922 -8.82 3.32 22.16
CA PHE A 922 -9.01 3.11 23.60
C PHE A 922 -10.16 2.16 23.94
N SER A 923 -11.25 2.18 23.16
CA SER A 923 -12.43 1.31 23.34
C SER A 923 -12.17 -0.19 23.10
N ARG A 924 -10.98 -0.58 22.63
CA ARG A 924 -10.63 -2.01 22.44
C ARG A 924 -10.37 -2.74 23.77
N ALA A 925 -10.08 -2.02 24.86
CA ALA A 925 -9.69 -2.62 26.14
C ALA A 925 -10.63 -2.24 27.29
N THR A 926 -10.94 -3.22 28.14
CA THR A 926 -11.94 -3.09 29.22
C THR A 926 -11.47 -2.31 30.46
N SER A 927 -10.28 -1.69 30.44
CA SER A 927 -9.73 -0.94 31.58
C SER A 927 -8.48 -0.17 31.19
N CYS A 928 -8.36 1.09 31.63
CA CYS A 928 -7.17 1.93 31.49
C CYS A 928 -5.87 1.29 32.02
N HIS A 929 -5.95 0.41 33.04
CA HIS A 929 -4.78 -0.30 33.58
C HIS A 929 -4.19 -1.33 32.60
N ARG A 930 -4.95 -1.76 31.60
CA ARG A 930 -4.52 -2.71 30.57
C ARG A 930 -4.11 -2.02 29.25
N ILE A 931 -4.03 -0.69 29.25
CA ILE A 931 -3.61 0.13 28.11
C ILE A 931 -2.27 0.78 28.42
N LYS A 932 -1.35 0.80 27.45
CA LYS A 932 -0.14 1.65 27.49
C LYS A 932 0.00 2.47 26.22
N VAL A 933 0.44 3.71 26.38
CA VAL A 933 0.61 4.70 25.30
C VAL A 933 2.07 5.09 25.19
N LEU A 934 2.62 4.94 23.99
CA LEU A 934 3.91 5.50 23.59
C LEU A 934 3.69 6.83 22.88
N LEU A 935 4.43 7.87 23.28
CA LEU A 935 4.34 9.24 22.76
C LEU A 935 5.65 9.66 22.08
N PRO A 936 5.69 10.79 21.36
CA PRO A 936 6.92 11.28 20.73
C PRO A 936 8.02 11.54 21.78
N PRO A 937 9.28 11.11 21.57
CA PRO A 937 10.36 11.30 22.56
C PRO A 937 10.68 12.76 22.93
N SER A 938 10.24 13.71 22.09
CA SER A 938 10.41 15.16 22.27
C SER A 938 9.15 15.86 22.80
N ALA A 939 8.11 15.14 23.20
CA ALA A 939 6.87 15.72 23.71
C ALA A 939 7.09 16.34 25.11
N ILE A 940 7.14 17.67 25.16
CA ILE A 940 7.34 18.44 26.42
C ILE A 940 6.12 18.30 27.35
N SER A 941 4.93 18.12 26.78
CA SER A 941 3.68 17.82 27.48
C SER A 941 3.19 16.41 27.11
N PRO A 942 2.60 15.62 28.03
CA PRO A 942 2.21 14.23 27.79
C PRO A 942 0.88 14.11 27.03
N ILE A 943 0.71 14.88 25.95
CA ILE A 943 -0.53 15.05 25.18
C ILE A 943 -0.44 14.40 23.80
N THR A 944 -1.61 14.07 23.23
CA THR A 944 -1.78 13.84 21.79
C THR A 944 -2.97 14.65 21.28
N LYS A 945 -2.92 15.06 20.01
CA LYS A 945 -4.10 15.59 19.33
C LYS A 945 -5.19 14.52 19.25
N ASN A 946 -6.39 14.85 19.70
CA ASN A 946 -7.60 14.10 19.40
C ASN A 946 -8.27 14.70 18.16
N ILE A 947 -8.72 13.85 17.23
CA ILE A 947 -9.46 14.30 16.05
C ILE A 947 -10.88 13.79 16.19
N VAL A 948 -11.74 14.71 16.57
CA VAL A 948 -13.18 14.60 16.62
C VAL A 948 -13.73 15.77 15.82
N TYR A 949 -14.79 15.51 15.08
CA TYR A 949 -15.60 16.54 14.42
C TYR A 949 -16.89 16.60 15.23
N PRO A 950 -17.15 17.66 16.02
CA PRO A 950 -18.33 17.74 16.87
C PRO A 950 -19.66 17.56 16.11
N GLN A 951 -19.65 17.81 14.80
CA GLN A 951 -20.78 17.66 13.87
C GLN A 951 -21.05 16.20 13.46
N ALA A 952 -20.06 15.31 13.59
CA ALA A 952 -20.16 13.88 13.28
C ALA A 952 -20.61 13.04 14.48
N LEU A 953 -20.70 13.66 15.65
CA LEU A 953 -21.24 13.04 16.84
C LEU A 953 -22.76 13.06 16.74
N ILE A 954 -23.34 11.87 16.71
CA ILE A 954 -24.57 11.66 17.47
C ILE A 954 -24.16 11.90 18.94
N ASP A 955 -24.30 13.16 19.38
CA ASP A 955 -24.04 13.61 20.76
C ASP A 955 -24.79 12.76 21.76
#